data_AF-A0A973FUJ5-F1
#
_entry.id   AF-A0A973FUJ5-F1
#
_cell.length_a   1.000
_cell.length_b   1.000
_cell.length_c   1.000
_cell.angle_alpha   90.00
_cell.angle_beta   90.00
_cell.angle_gamma   90.00
#
_symmetry.space_group_name_H-M   'P 1'
#
loop_
_entity.id
_entity.type
_entity.pdbx_description
1 polymer ?
#
loop_
_entity_poly.entity_id
_entity_poly.type
_entity_poly.pdbx_seq_one_letter_code
_entity_poly.pdbx_strand_id
1 'polypeptide(L)'
;ADPERIFRARTLRPQRAALPGTLAPTDALLRCLDERGTLDISFIASLAGQTPAALLDALGERVYRIPGTGQYELADIYLSGDVRAKLQDARAWAARDPAFARNVAALEAVQPEPLGPRDLIVNLNAFWLPGEVVSAFIRTLLPAWAGEATYRSALGEWLLTDPGHSGAFAVEATTRWGTPRADAITILQASLRGVPITVYDVITVGDREKRVLNPAETVAAQEKQQAIAQAFAQWLWEDTARTERLCAIYNQRFNSVRMRRYDGEHLSFPGINSHLLRDGDLADYQKGAVWQILQSPSTLLGFAVGGGKTFTAIAAAVEARRLGLCTKALAVVPNSLVGQWASEARRLYPGINVLAMAPEDFEKGRRGVVLSRIATGDWDLVVIAHTSFTLLPLSARLVSDFRDQETDRLRAYLEELRATAATGDEKRSLKQIERTVTRLEQRLQTMADAIARDSARTITWEELGIDMLIVDEAQAYKNLAVSTRLTNIAGLPTAHSQRALDMRIKTWDLLRRRRKVAFLTATPIMNTIGEAYVMQLYLQEAQLEAVGIHHFDEWVSLYAQPKMAFELKPDGAGFRMHTRLATFVNLPELSSMWRQVLTVRTKAQMGLPEPRLVTGKVIPVVIPPTPTLQRYVQSLAARADAVRAGRVEPTVDNMLKVEIGR
;
A
#
# COMPACT_ATOMS: atom_id res chain seq x y z
N ALA A 1 1.46 40.61 2.33
CA ALA A 1 0.34 40.90 3.26
C ALA A 1 0.60 42.26 3.87
N ASP A 2 -0.38 43.16 3.88
CA ASP A 2 -0.30 44.49 4.45
C ASP A 2 -0.36 44.41 6.01
N PRO A 3 0.72 44.74 6.74
CA PRO A 3 0.78 44.61 8.19
C PRO A 3 -0.23 45.48 8.95
N GLU A 4 -0.67 46.60 8.35
CA GLU A 4 -1.53 47.59 9.02
C GLU A 4 -2.97 47.09 9.23
N ARG A 5 -3.42 46.10 8.44
CA ARG A 5 -4.79 45.57 8.52
C ARG A 5 -5.07 44.73 9.78
N ILE A 6 -4.06 44.18 10.46
CA ILE A 6 -4.23 43.46 11.75
C ILE A 6 -4.88 44.36 12.81
N PHE A 7 -4.61 45.67 12.76
CA PHE A 7 -5.19 46.64 13.69
C PHE A 7 -6.59 47.12 13.31
N ARG A 8 -7.09 46.76 12.13
CA ARG A 8 -8.35 47.30 11.57
C ARG A 8 -9.40 46.24 11.24
N ALA A 9 -9.04 44.96 11.17
CA ALA A 9 -9.96 43.87 10.88
C ALA A 9 -9.60 42.58 11.65
N ARG A 10 -10.61 41.80 12.00
CA ARG A 10 -10.43 40.52 12.72
C ARG A 10 -9.77 39.50 11.80
N THR A 11 -8.58 39.05 12.18
CA THR A 11 -7.75 38.15 11.36
C THR A 11 -7.97 36.66 11.63
N LEU A 12 -8.38 36.34 12.86
CA LEU A 12 -8.67 34.99 13.31
C LEU A 12 -10.16 34.67 13.16
N ARG A 13 -10.45 33.49 12.60
CA ARG A 13 -11.82 33.03 12.44
C ARG A 13 -12.43 32.64 13.80
N PRO A 14 -13.59 33.21 14.20
CA PRO A 14 -14.22 32.91 15.47
C PRO A 14 -14.85 31.51 15.49
N GLN A 15 -14.92 30.90 16.67
CA GLN A 15 -15.81 29.77 16.88
C GLN A 15 -17.26 30.26 16.81
N ARG A 16 -18.04 29.76 15.86
CA ARG A 16 -19.48 30.04 15.81
C ARG A 16 -20.14 29.39 17.03
N ALA A 17 -21.13 30.03 17.62
CA ALA A 17 -22.06 29.43 18.56
C ALA A 17 -23.45 29.54 17.95
N ALA A 18 -24.20 28.43 17.88
CA ALA A 18 -25.57 28.42 17.37
C ALA A 18 -26.55 28.22 18.53
N LEU A 19 -27.69 28.91 18.45
CA LEU A 19 -28.80 28.72 19.38
C LEU A 19 -29.61 27.48 18.95
N PRO A 20 -30.02 26.61 19.89
CA PRO A 20 -30.90 25.48 19.59
C PRO A 20 -32.19 25.90 18.86
N GLY A 21 -32.68 25.05 17.96
CA GLY A 21 -33.96 25.25 17.25
C GLY A 21 -33.96 26.30 16.13
N THR A 22 -32.80 26.78 15.67
CA THR A 22 -32.72 27.86 14.68
C THR A 22 -32.32 27.42 13.27
N LEU A 23 -31.83 26.18 13.11
CA LEU A 23 -31.25 25.72 11.85
C LEU A 23 -32.20 24.82 11.07
N ALA A 24 -32.16 24.90 9.74
CA ALA A 24 -32.78 23.88 8.90
C ALA A 24 -32.08 22.53 9.13
N PRO A 25 -32.76 21.38 8.97
CA PRO A 25 -32.17 20.05 9.18
C PRO A 25 -30.84 19.81 8.45
N THR A 26 -30.68 20.34 7.24
CA THR A 26 -29.43 20.21 6.46
C THR A 26 -28.31 21.05 7.07
N ASP A 27 -28.58 22.28 7.48
CA ASP A 27 -27.58 23.15 8.12
C ASP A 27 -27.19 22.60 9.50
N ALA A 28 -28.16 22.06 10.25
CA ALA A 28 -27.93 21.38 11.51
C ALA A 28 -27.04 20.14 11.34
N LEU A 29 -27.23 19.37 10.26
CA LEU A 29 -26.35 18.25 9.91
C LEU A 29 -24.92 18.72 9.63
N LEU A 30 -24.73 19.69 8.74
CA LEU A 30 -23.39 20.23 8.42
C LEU A 30 -22.71 20.79 9.67
N ARG A 31 -23.49 21.41 10.56
CA ARG A 31 -23.02 21.91 11.85
C ARG A 31 -22.58 20.79 12.79
N CYS A 32 -23.33 19.70 12.85
CA CYS A 32 -22.94 18.51 13.61
C CYS A 32 -21.62 17.94 13.10
N LEU A 33 -21.43 17.85 11.78
CA LEU A 33 -20.17 17.37 11.20
C LEU A 33 -18.99 18.30 11.55
N ASP A 34 -19.20 19.62 11.50
CA ASP A 34 -18.20 20.61 11.89
C ASP A 34 -17.91 20.60 13.40
N GLU A 35 -18.85 20.31 14.28
CA GLU A 35 -18.61 20.34 15.74
C GLU A 35 -18.20 18.99 16.35
N ARG A 36 -18.70 17.87 15.77
CA ARG A 36 -18.55 16.53 16.33
C ARG A 36 -17.73 15.60 15.45
N GLY A 37 -17.54 15.93 14.16
CA GLY A 37 -16.87 15.06 13.20
C GLY A 37 -17.62 13.77 12.87
N THR A 38 -18.82 13.58 13.39
CA THR A 38 -19.64 12.37 13.23
C THR A 38 -21.12 12.74 13.21
N LEU A 39 -21.96 11.77 12.81
CA LEU A 39 -23.41 11.90 12.84
C LEU A 39 -23.93 11.71 14.27
N ASP A 40 -24.52 12.75 14.85
CA ASP A 40 -25.20 12.70 16.13
C ASP A 40 -26.65 13.19 15.95
N ILE A 41 -27.58 12.24 15.82
CA ILE A 41 -29.00 12.52 15.55
C ILE A 41 -29.62 13.39 16.66
N SER A 42 -29.24 13.16 17.92
CA SER A 42 -29.76 13.93 19.06
C SER A 42 -29.28 15.37 19.02
N PHE A 43 -28.00 15.58 18.69
CA PHE A 43 -27.45 16.93 18.54
C PHE A 43 -28.12 17.67 17.36
N ILE A 44 -28.25 17.03 16.20
CA ILE A 44 -28.90 17.62 15.03
C ILE A 44 -30.36 17.97 15.33
N ALA A 45 -31.09 17.08 16.02
CA ALA A 45 -32.48 17.30 16.41
C ALA A 45 -32.63 18.52 17.32
N SER A 46 -31.70 18.72 18.26
CA SER A 46 -31.72 19.89 19.14
C SER A 46 -31.43 21.20 18.41
N LEU A 47 -30.52 21.17 17.42
CA LEU A 47 -30.23 22.34 16.57
C LEU A 47 -31.39 22.67 15.62
N ALA A 48 -32.11 21.67 15.13
CA ALA A 48 -33.25 21.83 14.23
C ALA A 48 -34.58 22.07 14.95
N GLY A 49 -34.66 21.81 16.25
CA GLY A 49 -35.91 21.91 17.03
C GLY A 49 -36.96 20.85 16.63
N GLN A 50 -36.51 19.69 16.16
CA GLN A 50 -37.37 18.61 15.67
C GLN A 50 -37.23 17.34 16.51
N THR A 51 -38.21 16.45 16.44
CA THR A 51 -38.06 15.09 16.99
C THR A 51 -37.11 14.27 16.10
N PRO A 52 -36.40 13.26 16.65
CA PRO A 52 -35.51 12.41 15.85
C PRO A 52 -36.20 11.77 14.64
N ALA A 53 -37.47 11.36 14.76
CA ALA A 53 -38.23 10.77 13.65
C ALA A 53 -38.47 11.78 12.53
N ALA A 54 -39.00 12.98 12.87
CA ALA A 54 -39.25 14.04 11.89
C ALA A 54 -37.96 14.52 11.23
N LEU A 55 -36.86 14.57 11.99
CA LEU A 55 -35.54 14.90 11.47
C LEU A 55 -35.06 13.88 10.43
N LEU A 56 -35.17 12.58 10.72
CA LEU A 56 -34.73 11.52 9.81
C LEU A 56 -35.52 11.53 8.50
N ASP A 57 -36.82 11.82 8.57
CA ASP A 57 -37.66 12.01 7.39
C ASP A 57 -37.22 13.24 6.58
N ALA A 58 -36.90 14.36 7.24
CA ALA A 58 -36.40 15.57 6.59
C ALA A 58 -34.99 15.44 5.99
N LEU A 59 -34.13 14.63 6.60
CA LEU A 59 -32.80 14.32 6.07
C LEU A 59 -32.88 13.40 4.85
N GLY A 60 -33.89 12.51 4.80
CA GLY A 60 -34.19 11.67 3.65
C GLY A 60 -32.98 10.85 3.18
N GLU A 61 -32.64 10.96 1.90
CA GLU A 61 -31.53 10.23 1.26
C GLU A 61 -30.14 10.67 1.70
N ARG A 62 -30.01 11.69 2.57
CA ARG A 62 -28.71 12.11 3.12
C ARG A 62 -28.17 11.15 4.18
N VAL A 63 -29.04 10.32 4.77
CA VAL A 63 -28.66 9.34 5.79
C VAL A 63 -29.33 7.99 5.54
N TYR A 64 -28.65 6.91 5.92
CA TYR A 64 -29.17 5.54 5.81
C TYR A 64 -29.01 4.81 7.13
N ARG A 65 -30.03 4.03 7.50
CA ARG A 65 -29.96 3.14 8.66
C ARG A 65 -29.06 1.97 8.32
N ILE A 66 -28.09 1.67 9.18
CA ILE A 66 -27.20 0.52 8.99
C ILE A 66 -27.96 -0.75 9.40
N PRO A 67 -28.00 -1.79 8.56
CA PRO A 67 -28.64 -3.05 8.90
C PRO A 67 -28.05 -3.68 10.19
N GLY A 68 -28.90 -4.11 11.11
CA GLY A 68 -28.49 -4.83 12.33
C GLY A 68 -27.93 -4.00 13.49
N THR A 69 -27.64 -2.70 13.33
CA THR A 69 -27.03 -1.89 14.41
C THR A 69 -27.96 -0.84 15.01
N GLY A 70 -29.04 -0.48 14.31
CA GLY A 70 -29.92 0.62 14.71
C GLY A 70 -29.31 2.02 14.55
N GLN A 71 -28.06 2.12 14.09
CA GLN A 71 -27.36 3.38 13.85
C GLN A 71 -27.63 3.92 12.44
N TYR A 72 -27.30 5.19 12.22
CA TYR A 72 -27.38 5.85 10.92
C TYR A 72 -25.98 6.25 10.44
N GLU A 73 -25.80 6.22 9.13
CA GLU A 73 -24.62 6.72 8.43
C GLU A 73 -25.02 7.78 7.41
N LEU A 74 -24.08 8.68 7.10
CA LEU A 74 -24.22 9.58 5.96
C LEU A 74 -24.25 8.79 4.65
N ALA A 75 -24.96 9.31 3.65
CA ALA A 75 -25.07 8.70 2.34
C ALA A 75 -23.72 8.50 1.63
N ASP A 76 -22.79 9.44 1.78
CA ASP A 76 -21.45 9.33 1.19
C ASP A 76 -20.64 8.17 1.79
N ILE A 77 -20.85 7.84 3.07
CA ILE A 77 -20.25 6.68 3.75
C ILE A 77 -20.99 5.40 3.35
N TYR A 78 -22.32 5.41 3.48
CA TYR A 78 -23.13 4.21 3.27
C TYR A 78 -23.04 3.71 1.82
N LEU A 79 -23.07 4.62 0.84
CA LEU A 79 -23.04 4.31 -0.60
C LEU A 79 -21.62 4.29 -1.20
N SER A 80 -20.59 4.11 -0.38
CA SER A 80 -19.19 3.94 -0.79
C SER A 80 -18.55 2.71 -0.12
N GLY A 81 -17.30 2.38 -0.47
CA GLY A 81 -16.67 1.13 -0.04
C GLY A 81 -17.25 -0.07 -0.78
N ASP A 82 -17.30 -1.24 -0.13
CA ASP A 82 -17.85 -2.47 -0.73
C ASP A 82 -19.39 -2.40 -0.83
N VAL A 83 -19.88 -1.84 -1.94
CA VAL A 83 -21.32 -1.65 -2.17
C VAL A 83 -22.02 -2.94 -2.60
N ARG A 84 -21.29 -3.97 -3.01
CA ARG A 84 -21.87 -5.30 -3.33
C ARG A 84 -22.21 -6.05 -2.06
N ALA A 85 -21.28 -6.12 -1.10
CA ALA A 85 -21.51 -6.71 0.21
C ALA A 85 -22.64 -5.98 0.96
N LYS A 86 -22.60 -4.64 0.98
CA LYS A 86 -23.68 -3.83 1.57
C LYS A 86 -25.04 -4.08 0.92
N LEU A 87 -25.10 -4.28 -0.40
CA LEU A 87 -26.36 -4.58 -1.09
C LEU A 87 -26.90 -5.96 -0.70
N GLN A 88 -26.02 -6.96 -0.59
CA GLN A 88 -26.39 -8.30 -0.13
C GLN A 88 -26.98 -8.25 1.28
N ASP A 89 -26.33 -7.53 2.19
CA ASP A 89 -26.83 -7.34 3.56
C ASP A 89 -28.15 -6.58 3.59
N ALA A 90 -28.28 -5.49 2.81
CA ALA A 90 -29.50 -4.71 2.72
C ALA A 90 -30.68 -5.55 2.19
N ARG A 91 -30.46 -6.41 1.19
CA ARG A 91 -31.49 -7.33 0.67
C ARG A 91 -31.93 -8.36 1.71
N ALA A 92 -30.98 -8.93 2.46
CA ALA A 92 -31.28 -9.88 3.52
C ALA A 92 -32.14 -9.24 4.64
N TRP A 93 -31.90 -7.97 4.96
CA TRP A 93 -32.70 -7.22 5.94
C TRP A 93 -34.04 -6.74 5.38
N ALA A 94 -34.09 -6.30 4.12
CA ALA A 94 -35.34 -5.86 3.48
C ALA A 94 -36.39 -6.99 3.39
N ALA A 95 -35.96 -8.25 3.33
CA ALA A 95 -36.85 -9.41 3.41
C ALA A 95 -37.57 -9.55 4.77
N ARG A 96 -37.06 -8.90 5.84
CA ARG A 96 -37.60 -8.95 7.21
C ARG A 96 -38.21 -7.63 7.66
N ASP A 97 -37.65 -6.51 7.23
CA ASP A 97 -38.06 -5.15 7.57
C ASP A 97 -38.14 -4.30 6.28
N PRO A 98 -39.36 -3.99 5.77
CA PRO A 98 -39.55 -3.20 4.55
C PRO A 98 -38.90 -1.80 4.57
N ALA A 99 -38.55 -1.26 5.75
CA ALA A 99 -37.86 0.02 5.85
C ALA A 99 -36.49 0.02 5.13
N PHE A 100 -35.86 -1.16 4.96
CA PHE A 100 -34.61 -1.30 4.21
C PHE A 100 -34.77 -1.35 2.70
N ALA A 101 -35.99 -1.32 2.15
CA ALA A 101 -36.21 -1.24 0.70
C ALA A 101 -35.52 0.00 0.09
N ARG A 102 -35.50 1.12 0.82
CA ARG A 102 -34.78 2.33 0.40
C ARG A 102 -33.27 2.12 0.30
N ASN A 103 -32.69 1.32 1.21
CA ASN A 103 -31.26 1.00 1.20
C ASN A 103 -30.92 0.14 -0.01
N VAL A 104 -31.76 -0.85 -0.32
CA VAL A 104 -31.61 -1.69 -1.51
C VAL A 104 -31.64 -0.84 -2.78
N ALA A 105 -32.66 0.00 -2.95
CA ALA A 105 -32.77 0.87 -4.12
C ALA A 105 -31.56 1.80 -4.30
N ALA A 106 -31.10 2.42 -3.20
CA ALA A 106 -29.94 3.31 -3.24
C ALA A 106 -28.64 2.56 -3.55
N LEU A 107 -28.45 1.35 -3.02
CA LEU A 107 -27.28 0.52 -3.28
C LEU A 107 -27.28 -0.08 -4.68
N GLU A 108 -28.45 -0.43 -5.23
CA GLU A 108 -28.60 -0.89 -6.62
C GLU A 108 -28.21 0.20 -7.62
N ALA A 109 -28.59 1.45 -7.37
CA ALA A 109 -28.27 2.59 -8.22
C ALA A 109 -26.77 2.94 -8.29
N VAL A 110 -25.96 2.41 -7.37
CA VAL A 110 -24.55 2.79 -7.21
C VAL A 110 -23.58 1.64 -7.44
N GLN A 111 -24.07 0.50 -7.94
CA GLN A 111 -23.22 -0.63 -8.25
C GLN A 111 -22.18 -0.27 -9.34
N PRO A 112 -20.91 -0.67 -9.17
CA PRO A 112 -19.93 -0.59 -10.24
C PRO A 112 -20.40 -1.38 -11.46
N GLU A 113 -20.12 -0.87 -12.65
CA GLU A 113 -20.37 -1.57 -13.90
C GLU A 113 -19.68 -2.93 -13.88
N PRO A 114 -20.39 -4.05 -14.11
CA PRO A 114 -19.78 -5.37 -14.09
C PRO A 114 -18.73 -5.53 -15.20
N LEU A 115 -17.56 -6.05 -14.84
CA LEU A 115 -16.48 -6.33 -15.76
C LEU A 115 -16.77 -7.61 -16.53
N GLY A 116 -16.67 -7.55 -17.86
CA GLY A 116 -16.78 -8.70 -18.73
C GLY A 116 -15.41 -9.38 -18.98
N PRO A 117 -15.39 -10.49 -19.73
CA PRO A 117 -14.15 -11.21 -20.05
C PRO A 117 -13.13 -10.36 -20.83
N ARG A 118 -13.58 -9.31 -21.54
CA ARG A 118 -12.71 -8.39 -22.29
C ARG A 118 -11.97 -7.39 -21.41
N ASP A 119 -12.51 -7.13 -20.22
CA ASP A 119 -11.96 -6.16 -19.27
C ASP A 119 -11.01 -6.82 -18.27
N LEU A 120 -10.98 -8.16 -18.24
CA LEU A 120 -10.26 -8.95 -17.25
C LEU A 120 -9.04 -9.63 -17.86
N ILE A 121 -7.88 -9.36 -17.25
CA ILE A 121 -6.65 -10.11 -17.54
C ILE A 121 -6.37 -11.00 -16.34
N VAL A 122 -6.42 -12.33 -16.57
CA VAL A 122 -6.28 -13.32 -15.50
C VAL A 122 -4.99 -14.12 -15.72
N ASN A 123 -4.09 -14.02 -14.74
CA ASN A 123 -2.85 -14.80 -14.74
C ASN A 123 -3.12 -16.23 -14.25
N LEU A 124 -2.39 -17.22 -14.79
CA LEU A 124 -2.52 -18.62 -14.38
C LEU A 124 -2.27 -18.83 -12.88
N ASN A 125 -1.40 -18.01 -12.26
CA ASN A 125 -1.10 -18.07 -10.83
C ASN A 125 -2.08 -17.27 -9.95
N ALA A 126 -3.15 -16.70 -10.51
CA ALA A 126 -4.07 -15.85 -9.75
C ALA A 126 -4.72 -16.63 -8.60
N PHE A 127 -4.49 -16.17 -7.36
CA PHE A 127 -4.88 -16.89 -6.14
C PHE A 127 -6.40 -17.05 -5.94
N TRP A 128 -7.21 -16.26 -6.63
CA TRP A 128 -8.67 -16.28 -6.52
C TRP A 128 -9.30 -17.31 -7.47
N LEU A 129 -8.53 -17.90 -8.38
CA LEU A 129 -9.02 -18.95 -9.25
C LEU A 129 -9.45 -20.17 -8.43
N PRO A 130 -10.62 -20.76 -8.71
CA PRO A 130 -10.98 -22.03 -8.12
C PRO A 130 -10.01 -23.15 -8.55
N GLY A 131 -9.63 -24.03 -7.63
CA GLY A 131 -8.65 -25.09 -7.88
C GLY A 131 -9.07 -26.06 -8.98
N GLU A 132 -10.37 -26.32 -9.10
CA GLU A 132 -10.95 -27.13 -10.16
C GLU A 132 -10.79 -26.51 -11.55
N VAL A 133 -10.75 -25.17 -11.65
CA VAL A 133 -10.53 -24.48 -12.93
C VAL A 133 -9.07 -24.65 -13.36
N VAL A 134 -8.12 -24.48 -12.43
CA VAL A 134 -6.70 -24.71 -12.72
C VAL A 134 -6.45 -26.18 -13.06
N SER A 135 -7.06 -27.10 -12.32
CA SER A 135 -6.98 -28.54 -12.58
C SER A 135 -7.53 -28.90 -13.97
N ALA A 136 -8.70 -28.36 -14.35
CA ALA A 136 -9.29 -28.59 -15.66
C ALA A 136 -8.42 -28.05 -16.80
N PHE A 137 -7.76 -26.91 -16.60
CA PHE A 137 -6.81 -26.37 -17.57
C PHE A 137 -5.61 -27.31 -17.74
N ILE A 138 -5.01 -27.78 -16.64
CA ILE A 138 -3.88 -28.71 -16.70
C ILE A 138 -4.27 -29.99 -17.44
N ARG A 139 -5.46 -30.54 -17.19
CA ARG A 139 -5.99 -31.72 -17.92
C ARG A 139 -6.22 -31.45 -19.41
N THR A 140 -6.50 -30.20 -19.79
CA THR A 140 -6.62 -29.82 -21.20
C THR A 140 -5.26 -29.87 -21.91
N LEU A 141 -4.19 -29.44 -21.22
CA LEU A 141 -2.82 -29.53 -21.76
C LEU A 141 -2.26 -30.95 -21.71
N LEU A 142 -2.55 -31.67 -20.63
CA LEU A 142 -2.02 -32.99 -20.27
C LEU A 142 -3.18 -33.93 -19.91
N PRO A 143 -3.85 -34.56 -20.88
CA PRO A 143 -5.01 -35.42 -20.63
C PRO A 143 -4.77 -36.58 -19.67
N ALA A 144 -3.53 -37.07 -19.61
CA ALA A 144 -3.12 -38.14 -18.70
C ALA A 144 -2.95 -37.68 -17.24
N TRP A 145 -2.84 -36.38 -16.96
CA TRP A 145 -2.65 -35.86 -15.61
C TRP A 145 -3.91 -36.07 -14.77
N ALA A 146 -3.82 -36.92 -13.75
CA ALA A 146 -4.91 -37.27 -12.85
C ALA A 146 -4.98 -36.44 -11.57
N GLY A 147 -4.12 -35.42 -11.45
CA GLY A 147 -3.89 -34.65 -10.24
C GLY A 147 -4.91 -33.56 -9.89
N GLU A 148 -4.60 -32.81 -8.82
CA GLU A 148 -5.36 -31.66 -8.36
C GLU A 148 -4.47 -30.43 -8.13
N ALA A 149 -5.03 -29.25 -8.38
CA ALA A 149 -4.43 -27.96 -8.10
C ALA A 149 -5.16 -27.28 -6.94
N THR A 150 -4.44 -26.99 -5.86
CA THR A 150 -5.01 -26.37 -4.66
C THR A 150 -4.21 -25.14 -4.27
N TYR A 151 -4.90 -24.02 -4.07
CA TYR A 151 -4.27 -22.81 -3.56
C TYR A 151 -4.17 -22.84 -2.03
N ARG A 152 -2.96 -22.65 -1.50
CA ARG A 152 -2.65 -22.62 -0.07
C ARG A 152 -2.47 -21.18 0.39
N SER A 153 -3.57 -20.54 0.79
CA SER A 153 -3.61 -19.11 1.15
C SER A 153 -2.61 -18.70 2.22
N ALA A 154 -2.45 -19.52 3.26
CA ALA A 154 -1.49 -19.23 4.33
C ALA A 154 -0.05 -19.10 3.85
N LEU A 155 0.32 -19.87 2.81
CA LEU A 155 1.64 -19.81 2.19
C LEU A 155 1.70 -18.89 0.98
N GLY A 156 0.56 -18.48 0.44
CA GLY A 156 0.49 -17.75 -0.81
C GLY A 156 1.03 -18.57 -1.99
N GLU A 157 0.70 -19.87 -2.09
CA GLU A 157 1.18 -20.72 -3.20
C GLU A 157 0.19 -21.78 -3.66
N TRP A 158 0.31 -22.13 -4.93
CA TRP A 158 -0.34 -23.28 -5.54
C TRP A 158 0.43 -24.57 -5.27
N LEU A 159 -0.29 -25.61 -4.85
CA LEU A 159 0.18 -26.99 -4.78
C LEU A 159 -0.44 -27.79 -5.93
N LEU A 160 0.39 -28.52 -6.65
CA LEU A 160 -0.05 -29.56 -7.58
C LEU A 160 0.20 -30.93 -6.96
N THR A 161 -0.83 -31.76 -6.84
CA THR A 161 -0.70 -33.16 -6.46
C THR A 161 -0.92 -34.02 -7.69
N ASP A 162 -0.07 -35.01 -7.96
CA ASP A 162 -0.28 -36.02 -9.02
C ASP A 162 0.16 -37.39 -8.48
N PRO A 163 -0.71 -38.07 -7.71
CA PRO A 163 -0.34 -39.30 -7.00
C PRO A 163 0.22 -40.40 -7.90
N GLY A 164 -0.14 -40.40 -9.19
CA GLY A 164 0.29 -41.40 -10.17
C GLY A 164 1.50 -41.00 -11.02
N HIS A 165 2.04 -39.78 -10.89
CA HIS A 165 3.01 -39.20 -11.84
C HIS A 165 2.58 -39.36 -13.31
N SER A 166 1.25 -39.33 -13.50
CA SER A 166 0.55 -39.82 -14.68
C SER A 166 0.78 -38.93 -15.91
N GLY A 167 1.14 -37.66 -15.69
CA GLY A 167 1.42 -36.69 -16.75
C GLY A 167 2.89 -36.51 -17.13
N ALA A 168 3.86 -36.99 -16.35
CA ALA A 168 5.27 -36.58 -16.49
C ALA A 168 6.00 -37.15 -17.72
N PHE A 169 5.54 -38.28 -18.25
CA PHE A 169 6.21 -39.03 -19.32
C PHE A 169 5.47 -39.04 -20.66
N ALA A 170 4.34 -38.32 -20.77
CA ALA A 170 3.60 -38.20 -22.03
C ALA A 170 4.38 -37.36 -23.06
N VAL A 171 4.18 -37.62 -24.36
CA VAL A 171 4.85 -36.88 -25.46
C VAL A 171 4.47 -35.40 -25.41
N GLU A 172 3.22 -35.10 -25.06
CA GLU A 172 2.70 -33.76 -24.86
C GLU A 172 3.44 -33.02 -23.75
N ALA A 173 3.80 -33.73 -22.67
CA ALA A 173 4.48 -33.19 -21.49
C ALA A 173 5.96 -32.92 -21.72
N THR A 174 6.61 -33.69 -22.58
CA THR A 174 8.07 -33.63 -22.81
C THR A 174 8.46 -32.82 -24.05
N THR A 175 7.52 -32.60 -24.99
CA THR A 175 7.81 -31.94 -26.28
C THR A 175 6.91 -30.74 -26.58
N ARG A 176 5.58 -30.88 -26.46
CA ARG A 176 4.64 -29.80 -26.83
C ARG A 176 4.65 -28.68 -25.81
N TRP A 177 4.48 -29.04 -24.53
CA TRP A 177 4.37 -28.10 -23.41
C TRP A 177 5.58 -28.13 -22.48
N GLY A 178 6.56 -28.98 -22.75
CA GLY A 178 7.82 -29.09 -22.03
C GLY A 178 9.04 -29.08 -22.94
N THR A 179 10.20 -29.29 -22.34
CA THR A 179 11.48 -29.54 -23.01
C THR A 179 12.10 -30.82 -22.44
N PRO A 180 13.12 -31.42 -23.11
CA PRO A 180 13.83 -32.57 -22.57
C PRO A 180 14.47 -32.34 -21.19
N ARG A 181 14.74 -31.07 -20.83
CA ARG A 181 15.36 -30.68 -19.56
C ARG A 181 14.38 -30.11 -18.53
N ALA A 182 13.14 -29.85 -18.92
CA ALA A 182 12.07 -29.37 -18.04
C ALA A 182 10.71 -29.81 -18.60
N ASP A 183 10.11 -30.83 -17.98
CA ASP A 183 8.78 -31.30 -18.38
C ASP A 183 7.69 -30.23 -18.13
N ALA A 184 6.52 -30.44 -18.74
CA ALA A 184 5.39 -29.51 -18.64
C ALA A 184 4.90 -29.31 -17.20
N ILE A 185 4.96 -30.32 -16.32
CA ILE A 185 4.56 -30.18 -14.92
C ILE A 185 5.53 -29.25 -14.18
N THR A 186 6.83 -29.39 -14.42
CA THR A 186 7.86 -28.50 -13.86
C THR A 186 7.65 -27.06 -14.32
N ILE A 187 7.30 -26.85 -15.60
CA ILE A 187 6.98 -25.52 -16.15
C ILE A 187 5.67 -24.98 -15.57
N LEU A 188 4.63 -25.80 -15.42
CA LEU A 188 3.37 -25.42 -14.78
C LEU A 188 3.59 -25.03 -13.31
N GLN A 189 4.41 -25.77 -12.56
CA GLN A 189 4.78 -25.42 -11.19
C GLN A 189 5.55 -24.08 -11.12
N ALA A 190 6.41 -23.78 -12.09
CA ALA A 190 7.05 -22.46 -12.18
C ALA A 190 6.02 -21.36 -12.49
N SER A 191 5.09 -21.63 -13.41
CA SER A 191 4.02 -20.71 -13.82
C SER A 191 3.06 -20.38 -12.69
N LEU A 192 2.60 -21.38 -11.94
CA LEU A 192 1.72 -21.22 -10.80
C LEU A 192 2.40 -20.55 -9.59
N ARG A 193 3.73 -20.62 -9.50
CA ARG A 193 4.51 -19.80 -8.56
C ARG A 193 4.72 -18.37 -9.05
N GLY A 194 4.36 -18.06 -10.29
CA GLY A 194 4.59 -16.75 -10.92
C GLY A 194 6.06 -16.46 -11.21
N VAL A 195 6.94 -17.47 -11.21
CA VAL A 195 8.39 -17.29 -11.41
C VAL A 195 8.81 -17.76 -12.82
N PRO A 196 9.72 -17.05 -13.50
CA PRO A 196 10.32 -17.56 -14.73
C PRO A 196 11.07 -18.86 -14.45
N ILE A 197 10.85 -19.89 -15.29
CA ILE A 197 11.60 -21.14 -15.16
C ILE A 197 13.08 -20.93 -15.49
N THR A 198 13.97 -21.59 -14.74
CA THR A 198 15.42 -21.62 -14.96
C THR A 198 15.93 -23.05 -14.95
N VAL A 199 16.73 -23.40 -15.95
CA VAL A 199 17.31 -24.73 -16.13
C VAL A 199 18.80 -24.69 -15.78
N TYR A 200 19.25 -25.66 -15.00
CA TYR A 200 20.64 -25.79 -14.57
C TYR A 200 21.20 -27.14 -14.99
N ASP A 201 22.44 -27.15 -15.49
CA ASP A 201 23.24 -28.34 -15.65
C ASP A 201 24.00 -28.65 -14.35
N VAL A 202 24.18 -29.93 -14.06
CA VAL A 202 25.06 -30.37 -12.98
C VAL A 202 26.39 -30.74 -13.61
N ILE A 203 27.45 -30.02 -13.23
CA ILE A 203 28.82 -30.35 -13.61
C ILE A 203 29.61 -30.79 -12.37
N THR A 204 30.44 -31.79 -12.51
CA THR A 204 31.32 -32.26 -11.45
C THR A 204 32.63 -31.46 -11.49
N VAL A 205 32.93 -30.73 -10.41
CA VAL A 205 34.19 -29.98 -10.26
C VAL A 205 34.93 -30.54 -9.05
N GLY A 206 35.94 -31.38 -9.28
CA GLY A 206 36.56 -32.20 -8.22
C GLY A 206 35.55 -33.22 -7.67
N ASP A 207 35.46 -33.36 -6.34
CA ASP A 207 34.49 -34.25 -5.66
C ASP A 207 33.13 -33.58 -5.38
N ARG A 208 32.85 -32.41 -5.96
CA ARG A 208 31.62 -31.66 -5.69
C ARG A 208 30.84 -31.37 -6.97
N GLU A 209 29.55 -31.68 -6.92
CA GLU A 209 28.59 -31.27 -7.94
C GLU A 209 28.30 -29.76 -7.82
N LYS A 210 28.41 -29.06 -8.95
CA LYS A 210 28.07 -27.65 -9.06
C LYS A 210 26.98 -27.47 -10.10
N ARG A 211 25.91 -26.77 -9.72
CA ARG A 211 24.84 -26.36 -10.64
C ARG A 211 25.28 -25.12 -11.41
N VAL A 212 25.28 -25.20 -12.73
CA VAL A 212 25.60 -24.10 -13.65
C VAL A 212 24.37 -23.80 -14.50
N LEU A 213 24.02 -22.52 -14.64
CA LEU A 213 22.88 -22.09 -15.45
C LEU A 213 23.07 -22.55 -16.90
N ASN A 214 22.06 -23.18 -17.49
CA ASN A 214 22.02 -23.49 -18.92
C ASN A 214 21.17 -22.42 -19.63
N PRO A 215 21.78 -21.45 -20.33
CA PRO A 215 21.03 -20.33 -20.92
C PRO A 215 20.10 -20.78 -22.05
N ALA A 216 20.55 -21.71 -22.90
CA ALA A 216 19.78 -22.16 -24.07
C ALA A 216 18.51 -22.92 -23.64
N GLU A 217 18.66 -23.89 -22.74
CA GLU A 217 17.52 -24.67 -22.21
C GLU A 217 16.59 -23.80 -21.36
N THR A 218 17.12 -22.81 -20.65
CA THR A 218 16.31 -21.84 -19.92
C THR A 218 15.42 -21.03 -20.86
N VAL A 219 15.97 -20.53 -21.98
CA VAL A 219 15.18 -19.79 -22.97
C VAL A 219 14.09 -20.68 -23.56
N ALA A 220 14.43 -21.90 -23.99
CA ALA A 220 13.45 -22.84 -24.54
C ALA A 220 12.32 -23.17 -23.54
N ALA A 221 12.64 -23.40 -22.27
CA ALA A 221 11.64 -23.67 -21.24
C ALA A 221 10.76 -22.44 -20.94
N GLN A 222 11.32 -21.23 -21.01
CA GLN A 222 10.56 -19.98 -20.86
C GLN A 222 9.61 -19.72 -22.04
N GLU A 223 9.99 -20.07 -23.27
CA GLU A 223 9.09 -20.01 -24.43
C GLU A 223 7.88 -20.93 -24.23
N LYS A 224 8.10 -22.16 -23.73
CA LYS A 224 7.02 -23.07 -23.35
C LYS A 224 6.15 -22.51 -22.22
N GLN A 225 6.76 -21.88 -21.22
CA GLN A 225 6.05 -21.21 -20.14
C GLN A 225 5.10 -20.11 -20.68
N GLN A 226 5.58 -19.30 -21.63
CA GLN A 226 4.78 -18.26 -22.26
C GLN A 226 3.65 -18.85 -23.12
N ALA A 227 3.92 -19.93 -23.86
CA ALA A 227 2.90 -20.63 -24.64
C ALA A 227 1.78 -21.20 -23.75
N ILE A 228 2.12 -21.76 -22.58
CA ILE A 228 1.14 -22.22 -21.58
C ILE A 228 0.30 -21.05 -21.07
N ALA A 229 0.92 -19.92 -20.74
CA ALA A 229 0.20 -18.74 -20.27
C ALA A 229 -0.78 -18.18 -21.33
N GLN A 230 -0.39 -18.18 -22.61
CA GLN A 230 -1.25 -17.80 -23.73
C GLN A 230 -2.41 -18.79 -23.91
N ALA A 231 -2.13 -20.09 -23.87
CA ALA A 231 -3.15 -21.13 -23.96
C ALA A 231 -4.16 -21.01 -22.80
N PHE A 232 -3.69 -20.69 -21.58
CA PHE A 232 -4.57 -20.43 -20.44
C PHE A 232 -5.48 -19.23 -20.68
N ALA A 233 -4.91 -18.10 -21.11
CA ALA A 233 -5.67 -16.87 -21.33
C ALA A 233 -6.76 -17.04 -22.41
N GLN A 234 -6.49 -17.84 -23.44
CA GLN A 234 -7.49 -18.19 -24.44
C GLN A 234 -8.53 -19.15 -23.86
N TRP A 235 -8.08 -20.29 -23.33
CA TRP A 235 -8.94 -21.35 -22.80
C TRP A 235 -9.92 -20.81 -21.76
N LEU A 236 -9.48 -19.93 -20.86
CA LEU A 236 -10.29 -19.42 -19.74
C LEU A 236 -11.68 -18.94 -20.18
N TRP A 237 -11.75 -18.28 -21.34
CA TRP A 237 -12.94 -17.60 -21.84
C TRP A 237 -13.68 -18.34 -22.97
N GLU A 238 -13.24 -19.54 -23.36
CA GLU A 238 -13.89 -20.33 -24.42
C GLU A 238 -15.23 -20.92 -23.98
N ASP A 239 -15.37 -21.27 -22.70
CA ASP A 239 -16.60 -21.84 -22.14
C ASP A 239 -17.45 -20.74 -21.48
N THR A 240 -18.73 -20.68 -21.84
CA THR A 240 -19.65 -19.63 -21.38
C THR A 240 -19.93 -19.74 -19.88
N ALA A 241 -20.19 -20.95 -19.37
CA ALA A 241 -20.51 -21.15 -17.96
C ALA A 241 -19.31 -20.83 -17.04
N ARG A 242 -18.10 -21.24 -17.44
CA ARG A 242 -16.86 -20.86 -16.77
C ARG A 242 -16.65 -19.35 -16.80
N THR A 243 -16.86 -18.72 -17.96
CA THR A 243 -16.71 -17.26 -18.12
C THR A 243 -17.63 -16.50 -17.16
N GLU A 244 -18.93 -16.80 -17.18
CA GLU A 244 -19.92 -16.15 -16.31
C GLU A 244 -19.57 -16.35 -14.83
N ARG A 245 -19.20 -17.56 -14.44
CA ARG A 245 -18.80 -17.89 -13.07
C ARG A 245 -17.57 -17.10 -12.63
N LEU A 246 -16.53 -17.06 -13.44
CA LEU A 246 -15.28 -16.37 -13.10
C LEU A 246 -15.46 -14.84 -13.06
N CYS A 247 -16.20 -14.28 -14.02
CA CYS A 247 -16.58 -12.87 -13.99
C CYS A 247 -17.38 -12.54 -12.73
N ALA A 248 -18.33 -13.39 -12.31
CA ALA A 248 -19.09 -13.18 -11.09
C ALA A 248 -18.20 -13.18 -9.83
N ILE A 249 -17.32 -14.17 -9.69
CA ILE A 249 -16.35 -14.25 -8.58
C ILE A 249 -15.48 -13.00 -8.54
N TYR A 250 -14.91 -12.60 -9.69
CA TYR A 250 -14.03 -11.45 -9.77
C TYR A 250 -14.76 -10.15 -9.43
N ASN A 251 -15.96 -9.95 -9.98
CA ASN A 251 -16.74 -8.75 -9.73
C ASN A 251 -17.17 -8.64 -8.27
N GLN A 252 -17.56 -9.75 -7.65
CA GLN A 252 -17.93 -9.79 -6.25
C GLN A 252 -16.76 -9.43 -5.33
N ARG A 253 -15.54 -9.86 -5.66
CA ARG A 253 -14.38 -9.75 -4.78
C ARG A 253 -13.54 -8.48 -5.01
N PHE A 254 -13.42 -8.02 -6.25
CA PHE A 254 -12.48 -6.95 -6.63
C PHE A 254 -13.15 -5.73 -7.26
N ASN A 255 -14.26 -5.91 -7.98
CA ASN A 255 -15.06 -4.80 -8.54
C ASN A 255 -16.28 -4.49 -7.65
N SER A 256 -16.03 -4.31 -6.36
CA SER A 256 -17.07 -4.01 -5.37
C SER A 256 -16.96 -2.61 -4.76
N VAL A 257 -15.83 -1.94 -4.96
CA VAL A 257 -15.51 -0.68 -4.30
C VAL A 257 -16.02 0.52 -5.08
N ARG A 258 -16.87 1.33 -4.45
CA ARG A 258 -17.20 2.69 -4.89
C ARG A 258 -16.43 3.73 -4.09
N MET A 259 -15.77 4.65 -4.78
CA MET A 259 -15.00 5.73 -4.16
C MET A 259 -15.91 6.69 -3.38
N ARG A 260 -15.52 7.01 -2.14
CA ARG A 260 -16.13 8.06 -1.35
C ARG A 260 -15.68 9.43 -1.85
N ARG A 261 -16.63 10.36 -2.02
CA ARG A 261 -16.32 11.77 -2.26
C ARG A 261 -16.28 12.49 -0.92
N TYR A 262 -15.11 13.02 -0.57
CA TYR A 262 -14.94 13.82 0.65
C TYR A 262 -15.17 15.30 0.33
N ASP A 263 -16.29 15.82 0.83
CA ASP A 263 -16.61 17.24 0.80
C ASP A 263 -16.38 17.86 2.17
N GLY A 264 -15.49 18.86 2.23
CA GLY A 264 -15.12 19.56 3.45
C GLY A 264 -15.67 20.98 3.54
N GLU A 265 -16.63 21.37 2.69
CA GLU A 265 -17.14 22.76 2.64
C GLU A 265 -17.65 23.24 4.00
N HIS A 266 -18.28 22.34 4.76
CA HIS A 266 -18.82 22.58 6.10
C HIS A 266 -17.76 22.89 7.17
N LEU A 267 -16.48 22.53 6.93
CA LEU A 267 -15.42 22.74 7.90
C LEU A 267 -15.15 24.23 8.10
N SER A 268 -15.28 24.68 9.35
CA SER A 268 -15.19 26.08 9.71
C SER A 268 -13.77 26.53 10.06
N PHE A 269 -12.83 25.64 10.39
CA PHE A 269 -11.44 25.96 10.75
C PHE A 269 -11.28 27.11 11.79
N PRO A 270 -11.84 27.00 13.00
CA PRO A 270 -11.70 28.05 14.02
C PRO A 270 -10.22 28.33 14.38
N GLY A 271 -9.87 29.61 14.55
CA GLY A 271 -8.49 30.02 14.88
C GLY A 271 -7.51 30.05 13.71
N ILE A 272 -7.93 29.64 12.50
CA ILE A 272 -7.09 29.76 11.31
C ILE A 272 -6.87 31.24 10.94
N ASN A 273 -5.67 31.55 10.49
CA ASN A 273 -5.31 32.86 9.97
C ASN A 273 -5.72 32.98 8.50
N SER A 274 -6.97 33.42 8.31
CA SER A 274 -7.60 33.56 6.99
C SER A 274 -6.83 34.45 6.00
N HIS A 275 -6.08 35.45 6.48
CA HIS A 275 -5.34 36.38 5.62
C HIS A 275 -4.13 35.77 4.91
N LEU A 276 -3.61 34.65 5.41
CA LEU A 276 -2.53 33.93 4.75
C LEU A 276 -3.04 33.08 3.57
N LEU A 277 -4.35 32.83 3.54
CA LEU A 277 -4.96 31.93 2.58
C LEU A 277 -5.48 32.71 1.37
N ARG A 278 -5.37 32.07 0.21
CA ARG A 278 -5.98 32.60 -1.01
C ARG A 278 -7.49 32.64 -0.81
N ASP A 279 -8.12 33.75 -1.16
CA ASP A 279 -9.57 33.94 -1.03
C ASP A 279 -10.12 33.83 0.42
N GLY A 280 -9.24 33.91 1.44
CA GLY A 280 -9.64 33.92 2.85
C GLY A 280 -9.99 32.57 3.47
N ASP A 281 -9.81 31.46 2.74
CA ASP A 281 -10.08 30.10 3.21
C ASP A 281 -9.14 29.07 2.56
N LEU A 282 -9.12 27.85 3.10
CA LEU A 282 -8.47 26.74 2.41
C LEU A 282 -9.24 26.44 1.12
N ALA A 283 -8.53 26.11 0.04
CA ALA A 283 -9.17 25.75 -1.22
C ALA A 283 -10.03 24.48 -1.07
N ASP A 284 -11.09 24.32 -1.86
CA ASP A 284 -12.05 23.21 -1.75
C ASP A 284 -11.38 21.82 -1.71
N TYR A 285 -10.36 21.63 -2.54
CA TYR A 285 -9.60 20.37 -2.58
C TYR A 285 -8.79 20.13 -1.30
N GLN A 286 -8.34 21.19 -0.61
CA GLN A 286 -7.69 21.09 0.69
C GLN A 286 -8.72 20.79 1.77
N LYS A 287 -9.88 21.47 1.77
CA LYS A 287 -10.98 21.18 2.73
C LYS A 287 -11.44 19.73 2.62
N GLY A 288 -11.65 19.23 1.40
CA GLY A 288 -11.98 17.81 1.16
C GLY A 288 -10.89 16.85 1.64
N ALA A 289 -9.61 17.19 1.47
CA ALA A 289 -8.50 16.37 1.98
C ALA A 289 -8.38 16.41 3.51
N VAL A 290 -8.63 17.57 4.15
CA VAL A 290 -8.74 17.62 5.61
C VAL A 290 -9.86 16.71 6.07
N TRP A 291 -11.06 16.83 5.46
CA TRP A 291 -12.18 15.97 5.81
C TRP A 291 -11.86 14.48 5.64
N GLN A 292 -11.16 14.11 4.57
CA GLN A 292 -10.70 12.73 4.40
C GLN A 292 -9.78 12.26 5.53
N ILE A 293 -8.80 13.06 5.95
CA ILE A 293 -7.91 12.73 7.07
C ILE A 293 -8.69 12.59 8.38
N LEU A 294 -9.69 13.45 8.60
CA LEU A 294 -10.56 13.40 9.78
C LEU A 294 -11.45 12.16 9.79
N GLN A 295 -11.94 11.73 8.64
CA GLN A 295 -12.89 10.62 8.53
C GLN A 295 -12.24 9.25 8.33
N SER A 296 -11.02 9.19 7.82
CA SER A 296 -10.34 7.94 7.47
C SER A 296 -9.28 7.58 8.52
N PRO A 297 -9.03 6.29 8.79
CA PRO A 297 -7.90 5.87 9.64
C PRO A 297 -6.54 6.24 9.01
N SER A 298 -6.46 6.16 7.68
CA SER A 298 -5.24 6.39 6.91
C SER A 298 -5.52 7.22 5.67
N THR A 299 -4.54 8.01 5.21
CA THR A 299 -4.64 8.80 3.98
C THR A 299 -3.26 9.02 3.36
N LEU A 300 -3.16 9.03 2.03
CA LEU A 300 -2.00 9.45 1.27
C LEU A 300 -2.35 10.68 0.43
N LEU A 301 -1.81 11.84 0.78
CA LEU A 301 -2.00 13.08 0.03
C LEU A 301 -0.94 13.22 -1.07
N GLY A 302 -1.37 12.93 -2.28
CA GLY A 302 -0.63 13.03 -3.54
C GLY A 302 -0.76 14.38 -4.24
N PHE A 303 -0.70 15.50 -3.51
CA PHE A 303 -0.78 16.83 -4.16
C PHE A 303 0.57 17.20 -4.77
N ALA A 304 0.53 17.79 -5.97
CA ALA A 304 1.72 18.34 -6.60
C ALA A 304 2.47 19.33 -5.69
N VAL A 305 3.76 19.52 -5.94
CA VAL A 305 4.59 20.50 -5.23
C VAL A 305 3.96 21.89 -5.35
N GLY A 306 3.87 22.61 -4.23
CA GLY A 306 3.15 23.89 -4.14
C GLY A 306 1.64 23.79 -3.91
N GLY A 307 1.05 22.59 -3.92
CA GLY A 307 -0.39 22.38 -3.72
C GLY A 307 -0.90 22.54 -2.27
N GLY A 308 -0.07 23.02 -1.34
CA GLY A 308 -0.50 23.29 0.04
C GLY A 308 -0.56 22.08 0.99
N LYS A 309 0.17 20.99 0.73
CA LYS A 309 0.20 19.77 1.57
C LYS A 309 0.42 20.05 3.05
N THR A 310 1.40 20.91 3.36
CA THR A 310 1.76 21.28 4.74
C THR A 310 0.60 21.96 5.45
N PHE A 311 -0.04 22.96 4.83
CA PHE A 311 -1.22 23.63 5.41
C PHE A 311 -2.39 22.68 5.60
N THR A 312 -2.66 21.81 4.62
CA THR A 312 -3.70 20.79 4.71
C THR A 312 -3.44 19.86 5.91
N ALA A 313 -2.21 19.39 6.09
CA ALA A 313 -1.86 18.48 7.18
C ALA A 313 -1.92 19.14 8.57
N ILE A 314 -1.45 20.40 8.68
CA ILE A 314 -1.53 21.18 9.92
C ILE A 314 -2.99 21.44 10.28
N ALA A 315 -3.81 21.88 9.31
CA ALA A 315 -5.24 22.08 9.53
C ALA A 315 -5.93 20.78 9.97
N ALA A 316 -5.60 19.65 9.35
CA ALA A 316 -6.12 18.36 9.77
C ALA A 316 -5.72 17.97 11.19
N ALA A 317 -4.49 18.25 11.63
CA ALA A 317 -4.06 18.00 13.01
C ALA A 317 -4.84 18.85 14.02
N VAL A 318 -4.97 20.15 13.76
CA VAL A 318 -5.71 21.08 14.64
C VAL A 318 -7.19 20.71 14.70
N GLU A 319 -7.82 20.43 13.56
CA GLU A 319 -9.22 20.02 13.51
C GLU A 319 -9.45 18.65 14.15
N ALA A 320 -8.54 17.68 13.96
CA ALA A 320 -8.64 16.38 14.61
C ALA A 320 -8.63 16.52 16.13
N ARG A 321 -7.79 17.43 16.66
CA ARG A 321 -7.75 17.72 18.09
C ARG A 321 -8.97 18.45 18.59
N ARG A 322 -9.45 19.47 17.86
CA ARG A 322 -10.69 20.20 18.18
C ARG A 322 -11.90 19.28 18.26
N LEU A 323 -11.98 18.29 17.37
CA LEU A 323 -13.06 17.30 17.30
C LEU A 323 -12.89 16.12 18.28
N GLY A 324 -11.79 16.08 19.05
CA GLY A 324 -11.50 14.96 19.95
C GLY A 324 -11.12 13.64 19.26
N LEU A 325 -10.80 13.69 17.95
CA LEU A 325 -10.35 12.53 17.17
C LEU A 325 -8.87 12.20 17.40
N CYS A 326 -8.11 13.18 17.90
CA CYS A 326 -6.69 13.12 18.18
C CYS A 326 -6.41 13.92 19.44
N THR A 327 -5.45 13.48 20.25
CA THR A 327 -4.95 14.22 21.41
C THR A 327 -3.57 14.80 21.13
N LYS A 328 -2.72 14.10 20.37
CA LYS A 328 -1.36 14.56 20.08
C LYS A 328 -0.90 14.08 18.71
N ALA A 329 -0.70 15.05 17.80
CA ALA A 329 -0.20 14.78 16.46
C ALA A 329 1.34 14.86 16.41
N LEU A 330 1.95 13.94 15.66
CA LEU A 330 3.38 13.91 15.35
C LEU A 330 3.58 14.08 13.84
N ALA A 331 4.28 15.13 13.42
CA ALA A 331 4.79 15.32 12.07
C ALA A 331 6.25 14.87 11.96
N VAL A 332 6.52 13.97 11.02
CA VAL A 332 7.84 13.43 10.70
C VAL A 332 8.25 13.98 9.34
N VAL A 333 9.27 14.84 9.32
CA VAL A 333 9.61 15.67 8.15
C VAL A 333 11.09 15.56 7.78
N PRO A 334 11.51 15.89 6.55
CA PRO A 334 12.93 16.00 6.21
C PRO A 334 13.69 16.92 7.19
N ASN A 335 14.94 16.60 7.49
CA ASN A 335 15.72 17.27 8.54
C ASN A 335 15.76 18.80 8.39
N SER A 336 15.91 19.29 7.17
CA SER A 336 15.96 20.73 6.85
C SER A 336 14.61 21.45 7.01
N LEU A 337 13.50 20.71 7.13
CA LEU A 337 12.14 21.27 7.14
C LEU A 337 11.51 21.34 8.53
N VAL A 338 12.16 20.84 9.59
CA VAL A 338 11.61 20.85 10.96
C VAL A 338 11.23 22.26 11.42
N GLY A 339 12.17 23.21 11.32
CA GLY A 339 11.93 24.60 11.72
C GLY A 339 10.88 25.29 10.84
N GLN A 340 10.88 24.99 9.53
CA GLN A 340 9.91 25.54 8.59
C GLN A 340 8.49 25.07 8.91
N TRP A 341 8.29 23.76 9.14
CA TRP A 341 6.98 23.22 9.53
C TRP A 341 6.43 23.87 10.79
N ALA A 342 7.27 24.08 11.81
CA ALA A 342 6.87 24.73 13.05
C ALA A 342 6.51 26.22 12.85
N SER A 343 7.24 26.92 11.97
CA SER A 343 6.93 28.29 11.59
C SER A 343 5.60 28.37 10.84
N GLU A 344 5.41 27.53 9.83
CA GLU A 344 4.16 27.48 9.06
C GLU A 344 2.95 27.12 9.92
N ALA A 345 3.11 26.23 10.90
CA ALA A 345 2.06 25.90 11.86
C ALA A 345 1.62 27.14 12.66
N ARG A 346 2.56 27.89 13.25
CA ARG A 346 2.25 29.12 14.00
C ARG A 346 1.73 30.25 13.10
N ARG A 347 2.17 30.30 11.83
CA ARG A 347 1.62 31.25 10.86
C ARG A 347 0.15 30.94 10.57
N LEU A 348 -0.16 29.68 10.27
CA LEU A 348 -1.50 29.23 9.90
C LEU A 348 -2.46 29.29 11.10
N TYR A 349 -2.01 28.91 12.29
CA TYR A 349 -2.77 28.96 13.54
C TYR A 349 -1.94 29.66 14.62
N PRO A 350 -2.11 30.97 14.85
CA PRO A 350 -1.31 31.70 15.83
C PRO A 350 -1.42 31.19 17.28
N GLY A 351 -2.50 30.50 17.62
CA GLY A 351 -2.73 29.90 18.95
C GLY A 351 -2.23 28.46 19.12
N ILE A 352 -1.54 27.87 18.13
CA ILE A 352 -1.13 26.47 18.17
C ILE A 352 0.11 26.23 19.06
N ASN A 353 0.03 25.23 19.93
CA ASN A 353 1.11 24.74 20.77
C ASN A 353 1.97 23.72 20.00
N VAL A 354 3.11 24.18 19.48
CA VAL A 354 4.02 23.36 18.65
C VAL A 354 5.35 23.11 19.34
N LEU A 355 5.71 21.83 19.46
CA LEU A 355 7.04 21.39 19.86
C LEU A 355 7.83 20.94 18.64
N ALA A 356 8.90 21.65 18.29
CA ALA A 356 9.80 21.29 17.19
C ALA A 356 11.18 20.94 17.74
N MET A 357 11.73 19.81 17.32
CA MET A 357 13.00 19.29 17.86
C MET A 357 13.94 18.92 16.73
N ALA A 358 15.16 19.40 16.84
CA ALA A 358 16.21 19.15 15.87
C ALA A 358 16.84 17.76 16.11
N PRO A 359 17.55 17.18 15.12
CA PRO A 359 18.22 15.89 15.30
C PRO A 359 19.14 15.83 16.53
N GLU A 360 19.80 16.94 16.86
CA GLU A 360 20.74 17.07 17.98
C GLU A 360 20.06 16.87 19.35
N ASP A 361 18.76 17.16 19.44
CA ASP A 361 17.97 16.97 20.67
C ASP A 361 17.83 15.47 21.03
N PHE A 362 18.00 14.58 20.06
CA PHE A 362 17.90 13.12 20.24
C PHE A 362 19.23 12.44 20.56
N GLU A 363 20.30 13.19 20.79
CA GLU A 363 21.56 12.66 21.28
C GLU A 363 21.40 11.96 22.64
N LYS A 364 22.25 10.97 22.91
CA LYS A 364 22.13 10.04 24.06
C LYS A 364 21.90 10.74 25.42
N GLY A 365 22.56 11.87 25.67
CA GLY A 365 22.43 12.61 26.93
C GLY A 365 21.15 13.44 27.07
N ARG A 366 20.50 13.81 25.97
CA ARG A 366 19.32 14.70 25.93
C ARG A 366 18.01 13.98 25.60
N ARG A 367 18.10 12.81 24.95
CA ARG A 367 16.97 12.02 24.47
C ARG A 367 15.89 11.77 25.54
N GLY A 368 16.28 11.40 26.76
CA GLY A 368 15.30 11.12 27.84
C GLY A 368 14.45 12.35 28.21
N VAL A 369 15.08 13.53 28.29
CA VAL A 369 14.39 14.80 28.58
C VAL A 369 13.43 15.15 27.46
N VAL A 370 13.85 14.94 26.21
CA VAL A 370 13.04 15.18 25.02
C VAL A 370 11.81 14.28 24.98
N LEU A 371 11.98 12.98 25.18
CA LEU A 371 10.85 12.04 25.20
C LEU A 371 9.88 12.37 26.35
N SER A 372 10.39 12.79 27.51
CA SER A 372 9.55 13.24 28.63
C SER A 372 8.75 14.48 28.30
N ARG A 373 9.36 15.46 27.62
CA ARG A 373 8.69 16.68 27.16
C ARG A 373 7.59 16.37 26.14
N ILE A 374 7.80 15.40 25.24
CA ILE A 374 6.77 14.95 24.29
C ILE A 374 5.60 14.29 25.03
N ALA A 375 5.91 13.37 25.96
CA ALA A 375 4.89 12.59 26.65
C ALA A 375 4.01 13.45 27.57
N THR A 376 4.63 14.32 28.37
CA THR A 376 3.97 15.09 29.44
C THR A 376 3.37 16.42 28.99
N GLY A 377 3.87 16.99 27.88
CA GLY A 377 3.40 18.28 27.40
C GLY A 377 2.09 18.20 26.60
N ASP A 378 1.27 19.24 26.73
CA ASP A 378 0.05 19.41 25.96
C ASP A 378 0.33 20.11 24.62
N TRP A 379 0.70 19.29 23.63
CA TRP A 379 1.10 19.76 22.30
C TRP A 379 -0.01 19.47 21.29
N ASP A 380 -0.39 20.48 20.50
CA ASP A 380 -1.25 20.27 19.34
C ASP A 380 -0.48 19.54 18.23
N LEU A 381 0.81 19.87 18.07
CA LEU A 381 1.68 19.30 17.05
C LEU A 381 3.12 19.16 17.55
N VAL A 382 3.67 17.96 17.43
CA VAL A 382 5.10 17.67 17.62
C VAL A 382 5.74 17.51 16.23
N VAL A 383 6.87 18.16 15.97
CA VAL A 383 7.58 18.10 14.68
C VAL A 383 9.00 17.57 14.90
N ILE A 384 9.34 16.50 14.20
CA ILE A 384 10.66 15.86 14.27
C ILE A 384 11.21 15.53 12.89
N ALA A 385 12.53 15.36 12.83
CA ALA A 385 13.23 14.93 11.63
C ALA A 385 13.03 13.42 11.34
N HIS A 386 13.07 13.04 10.05
CA HIS A 386 13.08 11.63 9.60
C HIS A 386 14.16 10.80 10.30
N THR A 387 15.35 11.37 10.49
CA THR A 387 16.47 10.69 11.16
C THR A 387 16.23 10.49 12.65
N SER A 388 15.39 11.31 13.28
CA SER A 388 15.03 11.20 14.68
C SER A 388 13.90 10.21 14.95
N PHE A 389 13.10 9.89 13.92
CA PHE A 389 11.91 9.05 14.09
C PHE A 389 12.23 7.64 14.61
N THR A 390 13.30 7.03 14.12
CA THR A 390 13.77 5.71 14.60
C THR A 390 14.35 5.76 16.02
N LEU A 391 14.61 6.96 16.55
CA LEU A 391 15.09 7.17 17.91
C LEU A 391 13.94 7.27 18.92
N LEU A 392 12.68 7.26 18.45
CA LEU A 392 11.50 7.02 19.28
C LEU A 392 11.39 5.50 19.52
N PRO A 393 11.76 5.01 20.71
CA PRO A 393 11.97 3.57 20.92
C PRO A 393 10.64 2.83 21.02
N LEU A 394 10.57 1.65 20.40
CA LEU A 394 9.45 0.73 20.56
C LEU A 394 9.57 -0.01 21.90
N SER A 395 8.47 -0.48 22.48
CA SER A 395 8.53 -1.42 23.59
C SER A 395 8.79 -2.85 23.08
N ALA A 396 9.40 -3.69 23.92
CA ALA A 396 9.59 -5.11 23.59
C ALA A 396 8.25 -5.84 23.42
N ARG A 397 7.23 -5.40 24.16
CA ARG A 397 5.85 -5.90 24.05
C ARG A 397 5.27 -5.60 22.66
N LEU A 398 5.37 -4.36 22.20
CA LEU A 398 4.83 -3.97 20.90
C LEU A 398 5.46 -4.76 19.73
N VAL A 399 6.79 -4.97 19.79
CA VAL A 399 7.48 -5.78 18.79
C VAL A 399 7.05 -7.25 18.86
N SER A 400 6.78 -7.77 20.06
CA SER A 400 6.26 -9.12 20.25
C SER A 400 4.83 -9.27 19.73
N ASP A 401 3.93 -8.31 20.00
CA ASP A 401 2.56 -8.31 19.48
C ASP A 401 2.58 -8.27 17.93
N PHE A 402 3.46 -7.44 17.34
CA PHE A 402 3.63 -7.37 15.89
C PHE A 402 4.13 -8.70 15.31
N ARG A 403 5.11 -9.33 15.97
CA ARG A 403 5.59 -10.67 15.59
C ARG A 403 4.47 -11.70 15.63
N ASP A 404 3.68 -11.72 16.69
CA ASP A 404 2.62 -12.71 16.84
C ASP A 404 1.58 -12.53 15.73
N GLN A 405 1.13 -11.31 15.45
CA GLN A 405 0.24 -11.04 14.32
C GLN A 405 0.81 -11.51 12.97
N GLU A 406 2.10 -11.23 12.69
CA GLU A 406 2.74 -11.64 11.42
C GLU A 406 2.92 -13.18 11.32
N THR A 407 2.90 -13.91 12.44
CA THR A 407 3.12 -15.36 12.48
C THR A 407 1.89 -16.20 12.76
N ASP A 408 0.83 -15.63 13.32
CA ASP A 408 -0.37 -16.35 13.77
C ASP A 408 -1.06 -17.11 12.62
N ARG A 409 -1.16 -16.50 11.43
CA ARG A 409 -1.71 -17.18 10.24
C ARG A 409 -0.88 -18.41 9.84
N LEU A 410 0.44 -18.26 9.84
CA LEU A 410 1.36 -19.34 9.50
C LEU A 410 1.32 -20.45 10.55
N ARG A 411 1.20 -20.09 11.84
CA ARG A 411 1.06 -21.04 12.95
C ARG A 411 -0.25 -21.81 12.87
N ALA A 412 -1.38 -21.12 12.67
CA ALA A 412 -2.69 -21.76 12.52
C ALA A 412 -2.70 -22.78 11.37
N TYR A 413 -2.11 -22.40 10.24
CA TYR A 413 -2.01 -23.29 9.09
C TYR A 413 -1.04 -24.48 9.32
N LEU A 414 0.03 -24.25 10.05
CA LEU A 414 1.01 -25.27 10.40
C LEU A 414 0.41 -26.34 11.33
N GLU A 415 -0.44 -25.95 12.27
CA GLU A 415 -1.21 -26.88 13.12
C GLU A 415 -2.20 -27.72 12.30
N GLU A 416 -2.92 -27.10 11.36
CA GLU A 416 -3.81 -27.82 10.44
C GLU A 416 -3.05 -28.84 9.57
N LEU A 417 -1.92 -28.44 9.00
CA LEU A 417 -1.05 -29.32 8.22
C LEU A 417 -0.46 -30.44 9.06
N ARG A 418 -0.07 -30.19 10.32
CA ARG A 418 0.42 -31.24 11.22
C ARG A 418 -0.63 -32.33 11.43
N ALA A 419 -1.90 -31.94 11.53
CA ALA A 419 -3.02 -32.87 11.71
C ALA A 419 -3.35 -33.69 10.44
N THR A 420 -3.03 -33.17 9.26
CA THR A 420 -3.49 -33.73 7.97
C THR A 420 -2.37 -34.27 7.07
N ALA A 421 -1.10 -33.93 7.33
CA ALA A 421 0.03 -34.29 6.48
C ALA A 421 0.30 -35.80 6.43
N ALA A 422 -0.16 -36.44 5.36
CA ALA A 422 0.07 -37.85 5.09
C ALA A 422 1.18 -38.05 4.04
N THR A 423 1.30 -37.12 3.09
CA THR A 423 2.15 -37.26 1.90
C THR A 423 3.55 -36.64 2.09
N GLY A 424 4.50 -37.06 1.24
CA GLY A 424 5.88 -36.53 1.27
C GLY A 424 5.95 -35.02 0.97
N ASP A 425 5.08 -34.52 0.09
CA ASP A 425 5.06 -33.10 -0.29
C ASP A 425 4.39 -32.21 0.75
N GLU A 426 3.38 -32.71 1.47
CA GLU A 426 2.83 -32.05 2.66
C GLU A 426 3.89 -31.91 3.76
N LYS A 427 4.67 -32.98 4.00
CA LYS A 427 5.78 -32.95 4.98
C LYS A 427 6.91 -31.98 4.58
N ARG A 428 7.23 -31.87 3.29
CA ARG A 428 8.19 -30.86 2.78
C ARG A 428 7.67 -29.45 2.96
N SER A 429 6.39 -29.25 2.65
CA SER A 429 5.72 -27.96 2.81
C SER A 429 5.76 -27.54 4.27
N LEU A 430 5.33 -28.41 5.20
CA LEU A 430 5.39 -28.19 6.65
C LEU A 430 6.77 -27.70 7.12
N LYS A 431 7.86 -28.36 6.69
CA LYS A 431 9.23 -27.92 7.01
C LYS A 431 9.57 -26.54 6.47
N GLN A 432 9.04 -26.16 5.30
CA GLN A 432 9.24 -24.84 4.72
C GLN A 432 8.50 -23.75 5.51
N ILE A 433 7.29 -24.04 5.99
CA ILE A 433 6.52 -23.14 6.87
C ILE A 433 7.26 -22.94 8.18
N GLU A 434 7.68 -24.04 8.83
CA GLU A 434 8.44 -24.03 10.07
C GLU A 434 9.68 -23.13 9.94
N ARG A 435 10.47 -23.31 8.87
CA ARG A 435 11.64 -22.47 8.60
C ARG A 435 11.29 -21.00 8.42
N THR A 436 10.17 -20.69 7.78
CA THR A 436 9.73 -19.31 7.51
C THR A 436 9.29 -18.64 8.81
N VAL A 437 8.46 -19.32 9.61
CA VAL A 437 8.01 -18.88 10.93
C VAL A 437 9.21 -18.66 11.84
N THR A 438 10.08 -19.65 12.00
CA THR A 438 11.28 -19.54 12.85
C THR A 438 12.17 -18.37 12.44
N ARG A 439 12.34 -18.11 11.14
CA ARG A 439 13.16 -16.97 10.66
C ARG A 439 12.53 -15.62 11.04
N LEU A 440 11.23 -15.47 10.86
CA LEU A 440 10.50 -14.24 11.20
C LEU A 440 10.53 -14.02 12.73
N GLU A 441 10.24 -15.06 13.50
CA GLU A 441 10.26 -15.04 14.96
C GLU A 441 11.63 -14.68 15.51
N GLN A 442 12.70 -15.38 15.08
CA GLN A 442 14.06 -15.12 15.56
C GLN A 442 14.47 -13.67 15.30
N ARG A 443 14.10 -13.12 14.13
CA ARG A 443 14.42 -11.74 13.77
C ARG A 443 13.72 -10.74 14.68
N LEU A 444 12.40 -10.86 14.84
CA LEU A 444 11.63 -9.93 15.68
C LEU A 444 11.90 -10.13 17.17
N GLN A 445 12.16 -11.37 17.60
CA GLN A 445 12.61 -11.68 18.96
C GLN A 445 13.97 -11.04 19.26
N THR A 446 14.94 -11.15 18.36
CA THR A 446 16.25 -10.50 18.53
C THR A 446 16.09 -8.99 18.71
N MET A 447 15.18 -8.37 17.95
CA MET A 447 14.86 -6.96 18.09
C MET A 447 14.19 -6.65 19.44
N ALA A 448 13.22 -7.46 19.86
CA ALA A 448 12.56 -7.31 21.16
C ALA A 448 13.53 -7.49 22.34
N ASP A 449 14.43 -8.47 22.29
CA ASP A 449 15.45 -8.74 23.32
C ASP A 449 16.48 -7.61 23.41
N ALA A 450 16.85 -7.02 22.28
CA ALA A 450 17.74 -5.86 22.24
C ALA A 450 17.08 -4.64 22.91
N ILE A 451 15.78 -4.43 22.63
CA ILE A 451 14.98 -3.37 23.27
C ILE A 451 14.87 -3.63 24.78
N ALA A 452 14.54 -4.85 25.20
CA ALA A 452 14.34 -5.21 26.61
C ALA A 452 15.61 -5.01 27.46
N ARG A 453 16.79 -5.21 26.87
CA ARG A 453 18.07 -4.97 27.55
C ARG A 453 18.36 -3.48 27.80
N ASP A 454 17.76 -2.59 27.01
CA ASP A 454 17.97 -1.13 27.06
C ASP A 454 16.75 -0.39 27.68
N SER A 455 15.68 -1.10 28.05
CA SER A 455 14.34 -0.53 28.32
C SER A 455 14.09 -0.06 29.76
N ALA A 456 15.04 -0.17 30.68
CA ALA A 456 14.75 0.05 32.10
C ALA A 456 14.37 1.51 32.47
N ARG A 457 14.63 2.51 31.59
CA ARG A 457 14.40 3.94 31.90
C ARG A 457 14.03 4.82 30.69
N THR A 458 13.52 4.25 29.60
CA THR A 458 13.23 5.03 28.38
C THR A 458 11.75 5.03 28.07
N ILE A 459 11.17 6.22 27.92
CA ILE A 459 9.78 6.40 27.47
C ILE A 459 9.65 5.83 26.05
N THR A 460 8.73 4.89 25.89
CA THR A 460 8.49 4.15 24.65
C THR A 460 7.45 4.84 23.77
N TRP A 461 7.37 4.42 22.51
CA TRP A 461 6.43 4.92 21.50
C TRP A 461 4.98 4.97 22.01
N GLU A 462 4.55 3.90 22.68
CA GLU A 462 3.19 3.78 23.22
C GLU A 462 2.91 4.78 24.35
N GLU A 463 3.95 5.14 25.11
CA GLU A 463 3.89 6.06 26.25
C GLU A 463 3.97 7.54 25.83
N LEU A 464 4.42 7.84 24.61
CA LEU A 464 4.45 9.22 24.08
C LEU A 464 3.04 9.80 23.92
N GLY A 465 2.02 8.95 23.84
CA GLY A 465 0.62 9.34 23.66
C GLY A 465 0.33 9.89 22.26
N ILE A 466 1.09 9.48 21.24
CA ILE A 466 0.82 9.84 19.85
C ILE A 466 -0.38 9.05 19.33
N ASP A 467 -1.34 9.76 18.75
CA ASP A 467 -2.54 9.19 18.13
C ASP A 467 -2.88 9.78 16.75
N MET A 468 -2.01 10.63 16.22
CA MET A 468 -1.98 10.97 14.81
C MET A 468 -0.54 11.08 14.32
N LEU A 469 -0.20 10.34 13.27
CA LEU A 469 1.10 10.39 12.61
C LEU A 469 0.97 11.02 11.23
N ILE A 470 1.70 12.11 11.00
CA ILE A 470 1.84 12.77 9.71
C ILE A 470 3.26 12.53 9.21
N VAL A 471 3.43 12.00 8.01
CA VAL A 471 4.76 11.74 7.42
C VAL A 471 4.89 12.55 6.15
N ASP A 472 5.74 13.56 6.17
CA ASP A 472 6.10 14.33 4.99
C ASP A 472 7.20 13.63 4.19
N GLU A 473 7.16 13.77 2.87
CA GLU A 473 8.00 13.02 1.93
C GLU A 473 8.04 11.51 2.22
N ALA A 474 6.85 10.92 2.38
CA ALA A 474 6.66 9.53 2.80
C ALA A 474 7.35 8.49 1.90
N GLN A 475 7.65 8.84 0.65
CA GLN A 475 8.51 8.06 -0.25
C GLN A 475 9.84 7.61 0.38
N ALA A 476 10.32 8.31 1.40
CA ALA A 476 11.52 7.98 2.13
C ALA A 476 11.45 6.56 2.76
N TYR A 477 10.24 6.06 3.02
CA TYR A 477 9.99 4.77 3.66
C TYR A 477 9.61 3.64 2.68
N LYS A 478 9.74 3.87 1.36
CA LYS A 478 9.34 2.90 0.32
C LYS A 478 10.14 1.59 0.28
N ASN A 479 11.29 1.54 0.95
CA ASN A 479 12.21 0.39 0.93
C ASN A 479 11.92 -0.61 2.07
N LEU A 480 10.66 -0.93 2.32
CA LEU A 480 10.28 -2.01 3.23
C LEU A 480 10.58 -3.35 2.56
N ALA A 481 11.34 -4.22 3.21
CA ALA A 481 11.59 -5.54 2.66
C ALA A 481 10.30 -6.37 2.66
N VAL A 482 9.99 -6.93 1.51
CA VAL A 482 8.77 -7.71 1.28
C VAL A 482 9.18 -9.15 0.96
N SER A 483 8.52 -10.12 1.58
CA SER A 483 8.74 -11.54 1.27
C SER A 483 8.13 -11.87 -0.08
N THR A 484 8.92 -12.43 -1.00
CA THR A 484 8.48 -12.82 -2.35
C THR A 484 9.32 -13.98 -2.88
N ARG A 485 8.69 -14.86 -3.67
CA ARG A 485 9.41 -15.91 -4.42
C ARG A 485 10.09 -15.38 -5.67
N LEU A 486 9.69 -14.20 -6.11
CA LEU A 486 10.23 -13.58 -7.30
C LEU A 486 11.67 -13.14 -7.04
N THR A 487 12.62 -13.76 -7.73
CA THR A 487 14.04 -13.43 -7.60
C THR A 487 14.48 -12.45 -8.68
N ASN A 488 15.46 -11.61 -8.38
CA ASN A 488 16.10 -10.69 -9.34
C ASN A 488 15.14 -9.69 -10.03
N ILE A 489 14.02 -9.34 -9.40
CA ILE A 489 13.15 -8.28 -9.90
C ILE A 489 13.83 -6.93 -9.69
N ALA A 490 14.06 -6.24 -10.80
CA ALA A 490 14.50 -4.85 -10.73
C ALA A 490 13.43 -4.00 -10.03
N GLY A 491 13.83 -3.31 -8.97
CA GLY A 491 12.98 -2.35 -8.28
C GLY A 491 12.20 -2.88 -7.07
N LEU A 492 12.35 -4.14 -6.68
CA LEU A 492 11.89 -4.59 -5.35
C LEU A 492 12.98 -4.35 -4.30
N PRO A 493 12.64 -3.74 -3.15
CA PRO A 493 13.58 -3.61 -2.05
C PRO A 493 13.86 -4.99 -1.42
N THR A 494 15.01 -5.58 -1.77
CA THR A 494 15.48 -6.84 -1.19
C THR A 494 16.25 -6.62 0.11
N ALA A 495 16.81 -5.43 0.32
CA ALA A 495 17.54 -5.07 1.53
C ALA A 495 16.60 -4.68 2.67
N HIS A 496 16.87 -5.20 3.86
CA HIS A 496 16.11 -4.88 5.06
C HIS A 496 16.42 -3.46 5.57
N SER A 497 15.49 -2.53 5.36
CA SER A 497 15.56 -1.20 5.97
C SER A 497 14.96 -1.22 7.38
N GLN A 498 15.81 -1.03 8.40
CA GLN A 498 15.35 -0.89 9.79
C GLN A 498 14.39 0.31 9.93
N ARG A 499 14.65 1.41 9.22
CA ARG A 499 13.77 2.59 9.20
C ARG A 499 12.37 2.28 8.64
N ALA A 500 12.29 1.47 7.59
CA ALA A 500 11.01 1.09 6.99
C ALA A 500 10.23 0.13 7.89
N LEU A 501 10.91 -0.79 8.58
CA LEU A 501 10.31 -1.70 9.56
C LEU A 501 9.79 -0.93 10.79
N ASP A 502 10.55 0.04 11.30
CA ASP A 502 10.11 0.90 12.40
C ASP A 502 8.84 1.68 12.04
N MET A 503 8.78 2.24 10.82
CA MET A 503 7.55 2.86 10.29
C MET A 503 6.39 1.86 10.18
N ARG A 504 6.65 0.62 9.77
CA ARG A 504 5.65 -0.45 9.64
C ARG A 504 5.02 -0.77 10.99
N ILE A 505 5.82 -0.96 12.02
CA ILE A 505 5.34 -1.29 13.37
C ILE A 505 4.53 -0.11 13.94
N LYS A 506 5.00 1.13 13.79
CA LYS A 506 4.31 2.33 14.32
C LYS A 506 2.99 2.63 13.61
N THR A 507 2.94 2.49 12.28
CA THR A 507 1.70 2.64 11.51
C THR A 507 0.71 1.54 11.84
N TRP A 508 1.17 0.29 11.91
CA TRP A 508 0.37 -0.84 12.36
C TRP A 508 -0.25 -0.60 13.75
N ASP A 509 0.57 -0.16 14.71
CA ASP A 509 0.11 0.13 16.07
C ASP A 509 -0.95 1.24 16.12
N LEU A 510 -0.78 2.30 15.35
CA LEU A 510 -1.77 3.37 15.27
C LEU A 510 -3.08 2.85 14.66
N LEU A 511 -3.02 2.14 13.55
CA LEU A 511 -4.21 1.68 12.84
C LEU A 511 -4.98 0.62 13.66
N ARG A 512 -4.31 -0.33 14.33
CA ARG A 512 -4.97 -1.30 15.22
C ARG A 512 -5.69 -0.61 16.40
N ARG A 513 -5.15 0.52 16.89
CA ARG A 513 -5.75 1.35 17.95
C ARG A 513 -6.78 2.36 17.42
N ARG A 514 -7.20 2.25 16.16
CA ARG A 514 -8.11 3.18 15.46
C ARG A 514 -7.63 4.64 15.50
N ARG A 515 -6.32 4.83 15.44
CA ARG A 515 -5.64 6.13 15.38
C ARG A 515 -5.30 6.50 13.94
N LYS A 516 -4.77 7.71 13.74
CA LYS A 516 -4.67 8.32 12.40
C LYS A 516 -3.27 8.28 11.82
N VAL A 517 -3.18 8.00 10.51
CA VAL A 517 -1.93 8.06 9.74
C VAL A 517 -2.15 8.86 8.45
N ALA A 518 -1.38 9.92 8.23
CA ALA A 518 -1.44 10.73 7.01
C ALA A 518 -0.06 10.82 6.36
N PHE A 519 0.09 10.24 5.18
CA PHE A 519 1.30 10.33 4.39
C PHE A 519 1.17 11.47 3.37
N LEU A 520 2.22 12.27 3.22
CA LEU A 520 2.28 13.36 2.26
C LEU A 520 3.41 13.08 1.29
N THR A 521 3.11 13.15 0.00
CA THR A 521 4.13 12.97 -1.04
C THR A 521 3.67 13.61 -2.34
N ALA A 522 4.57 14.27 -3.07
CA ALA A 522 4.26 14.71 -4.42
C ALA A 522 4.34 13.55 -5.46
N THR A 523 4.99 12.45 -5.09
CA THR A 523 5.30 11.31 -5.96
C THR A 523 4.86 10.02 -5.27
N PRO A 524 3.55 9.72 -5.26
CA PRO A 524 3.00 8.55 -4.53
C PRO A 524 3.54 7.22 -5.05
N ILE A 525 3.99 7.17 -6.31
CA ILE A 525 4.74 6.07 -6.91
C ILE A 525 5.95 6.71 -7.60
N MET A 526 7.18 6.29 -7.27
CA MET A 526 8.36 6.85 -7.92
C MET A 526 8.79 6.01 -9.11
N ASN A 527 9.09 4.73 -8.89
CA ASN A 527 9.91 3.96 -9.84
C ASN A 527 9.43 2.52 -10.05
N THR A 528 8.73 1.90 -9.10
CA THR A 528 8.52 0.45 -9.13
C THR A 528 7.15 0.06 -8.57
N ILE A 529 6.63 -1.04 -9.11
CA ILE A 529 5.36 -1.65 -8.68
C ILE A 529 5.41 -2.07 -7.19
N GLY A 530 6.59 -2.46 -6.70
CA GLY A 530 6.79 -2.84 -5.30
C GLY A 530 6.59 -1.69 -4.32
N GLU A 531 7.00 -0.47 -4.69
CA GLU A 531 6.78 0.71 -3.86
C GLU A 531 5.28 0.94 -3.62
N ALA A 532 4.47 0.55 -4.61
CA ALA A 532 3.04 0.67 -4.52
C ALA A 532 2.52 -0.25 -3.38
N TYR A 533 2.78 -1.54 -3.46
CA TYR A 533 2.38 -2.48 -2.42
C TYR A 533 2.86 -2.07 -1.01
N VAL A 534 4.08 -1.56 -0.88
CA VAL A 534 4.62 -1.07 0.40
C VAL A 534 3.78 0.07 0.99
N MET A 535 3.34 1.04 0.19
CA MET A 535 2.46 2.11 0.69
C MET A 535 1.08 1.58 1.09
N GLN A 536 0.55 0.57 0.39
CA GLN A 536 -0.68 -0.09 0.81
C GLN A 536 -0.49 -0.90 2.09
N LEU A 537 0.67 -1.52 2.34
CA LEU A 537 0.92 -2.17 3.62
C LEU A 537 0.94 -1.17 4.78
N TYR A 538 1.41 0.06 4.56
CA TYR A 538 1.37 1.10 5.60
C TYR A 538 -0.03 1.63 5.87
N LEU A 539 -0.92 1.66 4.86
CA LEU A 539 -2.17 2.43 4.93
C LEU A 539 -3.44 1.60 4.71
N GLN A 540 -3.35 0.44 4.09
CA GLN A 540 -4.46 -0.36 3.57
C GLN A 540 -4.35 -1.86 3.85
N GLU A 541 -3.54 -2.27 4.84
CA GLU A 541 -3.36 -3.69 5.17
C GLU A 541 -4.69 -4.42 5.37
N ALA A 542 -5.60 -3.86 6.17
CA ALA A 542 -6.91 -4.48 6.40
C ALA A 542 -7.74 -4.64 5.11
N GLN A 543 -7.65 -3.69 4.18
CA GLN A 543 -8.34 -3.77 2.89
C GLN A 543 -7.71 -4.82 1.96
N LEU A 544 -6.38 -4.95 1.97
CA LEU A 544 -5.68 -6.02 1.26
C LEU A 544 -6.12 -7.38 1.80
N GLU A 545 -6.15 -7.54 3.12
CA GLU A 545 -6.56 -8.77 3.77
C GLU A 545 -8.03 -9.13 3.50
N ALA A 546 -8.92 -8.14 3.47
CA ALA A 546 -10.34 -8.34 3.18
C ALA A 546 -10.59 -8.93 1.78
N VAL A 547 -9.74 -8.60 0.80
CA VAL A 547 -9.78 -9.21 -0.53
C VAL A 547 -8.92 -10.48 -0.63
N GLY A 548 -8.27 -10.91 0.45
CA GLY A 548 -7.40 -12.08 0.54
C GLY A 548 -6.01 -11.90 -0.05
N ILE A 549 -5.50 -10.67 -0.07
CA ILE A 549 -4.09 -10.37 -0.35
C ILE A 549 -3.37 -10.26 1.00
N HIS A 550 -2.54 -11.25 1.29
CA HIS A 550 -1.69 -11.31 2.47
C HIS A 550 -0.20 -11.20 2.10
N HIS A 551 0.14 -11.65 0.90
CA HIS A 551 1.51 -11.68 0.38
C HIS A 551 1.64 -10.82 -0.87
N PHE A 552 2.85 -10.36 -1.13
CA PHE A 552 3.14 -9.59 -2.35
C PHE A 552 2.91 -10.39 -3.63
N ASP A 553 3.19 -11.69 -3.61
CA ASP A 553 2.99 -12.55 -4.77
C ASP A 553 1.50 -12.62 -5.18
N GLU A 554 0.58 -12.56 -4.22
CA GLU A 554 -0.88 -12.48 -4.47
C GLU A 554 -1.25 -11.15 -5.13
N TRP A 555 -0.73 -10.05 -4.59
CA TRP A 555 -0.90 -8.72 -5.17
C TRP A 555 -0.37 -8.65 -6.61
N VAL A 556 0.81 -9.22 -6.86
CA VAL A 556 1.41 -9.29 -8.20
C VAL A 556 0.54 -10.13 -9.13
N SER A 557 0.04 -11.28 -8.66
CA SER A 557 -0.80 -12.16 -9.49
C SER A 557 -2.09 -11.49 -9.98
N LEU A 558 -2.58 -10.45 -9.29
CA LEU A 558 -3.75 -9.67 -9.69
C LEU A 558 -3.42 -8.49 -10.58
N TYR A 559 -2.36 -7.74 -10.26
CA TYR A 559 -2.17 -6.39 -10.79
C TYR A 559 -0.93 -6.21 -11.66
N ALA A 560 -0.07 -7.22 -11.77
CA ALA A 560 1.15 -7.12 -12.56
C ALA A 560 1.43 -8.40 -13.35
N GLN A 561 2.16 -8.23 -14.46
CA GLN A 561 2.76 -9.33 -15.20
C GLN A 561 4.28 -9.14 -15.26
N PRO A 562 5.08 -10.10 -14.78
CA PRO A 562 6.51 -10.05 -14.95
C PRO A 562 6.85 -10.13 -16.44
N LYS A 563 7.65 -9.18 -16.92
CA LYS A 563 8.15 -9.17 -18.29
C LYS A 563 9.66 -9.29 -18.26
N MET A 564 10.18 -10.18 -19.09
CA MET A 564 11.61 -10.25 -19.37
C MET A 564 12.01 -9.04 -20.21
N ALA A 565 13.01 -8.30 -19.75
CA ALA A 565 13.59 -7.18 -20.45
C ALA A 565 15.08 -7.44 -20.68
N PHE A 566 15.54 -7.12 -21.88
CA PHE A 566 16.97 -7.00 -22.17
C PHE A 566 17.45 -5.65 -21.66
N GLU A 567 18.37 -5.67 -20.71
CA GLU A 567 19.07 -4.46 -20.26
C GLU A 567 20.51 -4.51 -20.74
N LEU A 568 20.99 -3.39 -21.28
CA LEU A 568 22.41 -3.24 -21.52
C LEU A 568 23.12 -3.34 -20.15
N LYS A 569 24.11 -4.22 -20.04
CA LYS A 569 24.91 -4.32 -18.82
C LYS A 569 25.53 -2.94 -18.51
N PRO A 570 25.74 -2.59 -17.23
CA PRO A 570 26.27 -1.28 -16.82
C PRO A 570 27.57 -0.84 -17.51
N ASP A 571 28.32 -1.80 -18.07
CA ASP A 571 29.60 -1.64 -18.77
C ASP A 571 29.48 -1.55 -20.30
N GLY A 572 28.26 -1.68 -20.86
CA GLY A 572 28.01 -1.58 -22.30
C GLY A 572 28.41 -2.81 -23.13
N ALA A 573 28.99 -3.85 -22.53
CA ALA A 573 29.58 -5.00 -23.24
C ALA A 573 28.59 -6.13 -23.59
N GLY A 574 27.28 -5.85 -23.57
CA GLY A 574 26.23 -6.78 -23.98
C GLY A 574 24.94 -6.64 -23.16
N PHE A 575 24.00 -7.56 -23.39
CA PHE A 575 22.71 -7.55 -22.73
C PHE A 575 22.66 -8.55 -21.57
N ARG A 576 21.96 -8.18 -20.49
CA ARG A 576 21.54 -9.07 -19.41
C ARG A 576 20.03 -9.13 -19.41
N MET A 577 19.49 -10.33 -19.34
CA MET A 577 18.07 -10.50 -19.12
C MET A 577 17.74 -10.24 -17.65
N HIS A 578 16.78 -9.35 -17.39
CA HIS A 578 16.21 -9.11 -16.08
C HIS A 578 14.69 -9.18 -16.14
N THR A 579 14.11 -9.75 -15.10
CA THR A 579 12.65 -9.73 -14.91
C THR A 579 12.26 -8.38 -14.33
N ARG A 580 11.34 -7.67 -15.00
CA ARG A 580 10.76 -6.43 -14.50
C ARG A 580 9.26 -6.62 -14.26
N LEU A 581 8.76 -6.08 -13.16
CA LEU A 581 7.32 -5.84 -12.99
C LEU A 581 7.01 -4.53 -13.72
N ALA A 582 6.84 -4.61 -15.03
CA ALA A 582 6.69 -3.43 -15.89
C ALA A 582 5.27 -3.24 -16.43
N THR A 583 4.49 -4.31 -16.51
CA THR A 583 3.13 -4.28 -17.08
C THR A 583 2.12 -4.36 -15.94
N PHE A 584 1.33 -3.32 -15.73
CA PHE A 584 0.15 -3.40 -14.89
C PHE A 584 -1.00 -4.05 -15.67
N VAL A 585 -1.76 -4.88 -14.97
CA VAL A 585 -3.03 -5.47 -15.44
C VAL A 585 -4.10 -5.15 -14.40
N ASN A 586 -5.38 -5.15 -14.81
CA ASN A 586 -6.51 -4.85 -13.90
C ASN A 586 -6.29 -3.52 -13.12
N LEU A 587 -5.84 -2.50 -13.87
CA LEU A 587 -5.55 -1.16 -13.34
C LEU A 587 -6.77 -0.46 -12.74
N PRO A 588 -7.99 -0.56 -13.31
CA PRO A 588 -9.16 0.06 -12.71
C PRO A 588 -9.40 -0.39 -11.27
N GLU A 589 -9.26 -1.68 -10.99
CA GLU A 589 -9.50 -2.30 -9.67
C GLU A 589 -8.39 -1.93 -8.69
N LEU A 590 -7.13 -2.03 -9.10
CA LEU A 590 -6.00 -1.54 -8.31
C LEU A 590 -6.21 -0.07 -7.97
N SER A 591 -6.59 0.73 -8.96
CA SER A 591 -6.80 2.16 -8.79
C SER A 591 -7.97 2.46 -7.86
N SER A 592 -9.06 1.69 -7.92
CA SER A 592 -10.21 1.82 -7.02
C SER A 592 -9.82 1.51 -5.58
N MET A 593 -9.12 0.40 -5.35
CA MET A 593 -8.59 0.04 -4.03
C MET A 593 -7.66 1.12 -3.51
N TRP A 594 -6.67 1.51 -4.31
CA TRP A 594 -5.65 2.48 -3.92
C TRP A 594 -6.24 3.86 -3.60
N ARG A 595 -7.20 4.32 -4.41
CA ARG A 595 -7.87 5.63 -4.23
C ARG A 595 -8.77 5.71 -3.00
N GLN A 596 -9.03 4.61 -2.29
CA GLN A 596 -9.70 4.69 -0.99
C GLN A 596 -8.87 5.47 0.04
N VAL A 597 -7.53 5.42 -0.04
CA VAL A 597 -6.64 6.22 0.83
C VAL A 597 -5.90 7.31 0.08
N LEU A 598 -5.67 7.16 -1.23
CA LEU A 598 -4.92 8.13 -2.02
C LEU A 598 -5.81 9.22 -2.60
N THR A 599 -5.44 10.47 -2.32
CA THR A 599 -5.98 11.64 -3.02
C THR A 599 -4.89 12.33 -3.80
N VAL A 600 -4.95 12.24 -5.13
CA VAL A 600 -4.02 12.93 -6.04
C VAL A 600 -4.68 14.19 -6.58
N ARG A 601 -3.89 15.28 -6.61
CA ARG A 601 -4.25 16.49 -7.34
C ARG A 601 -3.03 16.94 -8.14
N THR A 602 -3.21 17.04 -9.45
CA THR A 602 -2.23 17.65 -10.36
C THR A 602 -2.32 19.17 -10.27
N LYS A 603 -1.25 19.87 -10.68
CA LYS A 603 -1.24 21.35 -10.68
C LYS A 603 -2.37 21.94 -11.53
N ALA A 604 -2.65 21.32 -12.69
CA ALA A 604 -3.74 21.72 -13.58
C ALA A 604 -5.11 21.61 -12.88
N GLN A 605 -5.37 20.51 -12.17
CA GLN A 605 -6.61 20.32 -11.40
C GLN A 605 -6.77 21.30 -10.23
N MET A 606 -5.65 21.85 -9.71
CA MET A 606 -5.66 22.82 -8.62
C MET A 606 -5.74 24.28 -9.10
N GLY A 607 -5.64 24.53 -10.42
CA GLY A 607 -5.65 25.90 -10.95
C GLY A 607 -4.53 26.78 -10.40
N LEU A 608 -3.36 26.20 -10.12
CA LEU A 608 -2.21 26.95 -9.60
C LEU A 608 -1.65 27.86 -10.70
N PRO A 609 -1.34 29.13 -10.39
CA PRO A 609 -0.74 30.04 -11.36
C PRO A 609 0.68 29.57 -11.68
N GLU A 610 0.94 29.27 -12.96
CA GLU A 610 2.27 28.90 -13.43
C GLU A 610 2.79 29.90 -14.47
N PRO A 611 4.08 30.28 -14.40
CA PRO A 611 4.71 31.01 -15.49
C PRO A 611 4.73 30.13 -16.74
N ARG A 612 4.41 30.73 -17.90
CA ARG A 612 4.43 30.00 -19.18
C ARG A 612 5.87 29.73 -19.59
N LEU A 613 6.13 28.52 -20.07
CA LEU A 613 7.41 28.22 -20.74
C LEU A 613 7.52 29.04 -22.02
N VAL A 614 8.70 29.64 -22.25
CA VAL A 614 8.96 30.53 -23.41
C VAL A 614 8.63 29.84 -24.75
N THR A 615 8.99 28.56 -24.87
CA THR A 615 8.77 27.74 -26.07
C THR A 615 7.57 26.81 -25.96
N GLY A 616 6.80 26.89 -24.87
CA GLY A 616 5.71 25.96 -24.55
C GLY A 616 6.14 24.53 -24.19
N LYS A 617 7.43 24.20 -24.28
CA LYS A 617 7.99 22.87 -23.98
C LYS A 617 9.35 22.99 -23.30
N VAL A 618 9.76 21.95 -22.56
CA VAL A 618 11.12 21.85 -22.04
C VAL A 618 12.10 21.79 -23.22
N ILE A 619 13.22 22.53 -23.15
CA ILE A 619 14.25 22.54 -24.19
C ILE A 619 15.34 21.54 -23.77
N PRO A 620 15.42 20.34 -24.38
CA PRO A 620 16.50 19.42 -24.11
C PRO A 620 17.80 19.96 -24.72
N VAL A 621 18.82 20.19 -23.89
CA VAL A 621 20.16 20.57 -24.37
C VAL A 621 20.99 19.29 -24.49
N VAL A 622 21.11 18.79 -25.72
CA VAL A 622 21.93 17.60 -26.01
C VAL A 622 23.38 18.06 -26.22
N ILE A 623 24.27 17.63 -25.33
CA ILE A 623 25.70 17.95 -25.39
C ILE A 623 26.45 16.71 -25.91
N PRO A 624 27.14 16.77 -27.06
CA PRO A 624 27.92 15.65 -27.54
C PRO A 624 29.06 15.32 -26.56
N PRO A 625 29.38 14.04 -26.33
CA PRO A 625 30.46 13.66 -25.43
C PRO A 625 31.81 14.14 -25.97
N THR A 626 32.66 14.66 -25.09
CA THR A 626 34.01 15.08 -25.48
C THR A 626 34.89 13.88 -25.85
N PRO A 627 35.93 14.03 -26.69
CA PRO A 627 36.87 12.94 -26.99
C PRO A 627 37.52 12.34 -25.74
N THR A 628 37.71 13.14 -24.68
CA THR A 628 38.22 12.67 -23.39
C THR A 628 37.20 11.80 -22.66
N LEU A 629 35.93 12.20 -22.64
CA LEU A 629 34.85 11.39 -22.06
C LEU A 629 34.68 10.06 -22.81
N GLN A 630 34.73 10.08 -24.15
CA GLN A 630 34.66 8.86 -24.96
C GLN A 630 35.79 7.89 -24.62
N ARG A 631 37.04 8.37 -24.56
CA ARG A 631 38.20 7.56 -24.16
C ARG A 631 38.08 7.04 -22.73
N TYR A 632 37.54 7.83 -21.81
CA TYR A 632 37.32 7.41 -20.44
C TYR A 632 36.26 6.30 -20.34
N VAL A 633 35.12 6.43 -21.03
CA VAL A 633 34.09 5.39 -21.06
C VAL A 633 34.62 4.10 -21.71
N GLN A 634 35.39 4.21 -22.79
CA GLN A 634 36.04 3.05 -23.42
C GLN A 634 37.04 2.35 -22.48
N SER A 635 37.79 3.10 -21.67
CA SER A 635 38.72 2.51 -20.71
C SER A 635 37.98 1.80 -19.57
N LEU A 636 36.83 2.30 -19.13
CA LEU A 636 35.97 1.62 -18.15
C LEU A 636 35.42 0.30 -18.71
N ALA A 637 34.99 0.27 -19.97
CA ALA A 637 34.54 -0.96 -20.63
C ALA A 637 35.66 -2.01 -20.72
N ALA A 638 36.86 -1.61 -21.14
CA ALA A 638 38.02 -2.50 -21.22
C ALA A 638 38.43 -3.05 -19.83
N ARG A 639 38.36 -2.23 -18.78
CA ARG A 639 38.63 -2.65 -17.39
C ARG A 639 37.58 -3.65 -16.89
N ALA A 640 36.30 -3.39 -17.16
CA ALA A 640 35.22 -4.33 -16.82
C ALA A 640 35.40 -5.70 -17.47
N ASP A 641 35.79 -5.73 -18.75
CA ASP A 641 36.07 -6.97 -19.49
C ASP A 641 37.27 -7.73 -18.91
N ALA A 642 38.35 -7.02 -18.55
CA ALA A 642 39.54 -7.63 -17.96
C ALA A 642 39.24 -8.28 -16.58
N VAL A 643 38.44 -7.62 -15.74
CA VAL A 643 37.97 -8.14 -14.45
C VAL A 643 37.10 -9.39 -14.65
N ARG A 644 36.17 -9.38 -15.62
CA ARG A 644 35.31 -10.53 -15.92
C ARG A 644 36.05 -11.74 -16.46
N ALA A 645 37.04 -11.51 -17.31
CA ALA A 645 37.85 -12.57 -17.88
C ALA A 645 38.86 -13.17 -16.89
N GLY A 646 38.88 -12.70 -15.62
CA GLY A 646 39.84 -13.13 -14.61
C GLY A 646 41.28 -12.77 -14.97
N ARG A 647 41.49 -11.80 -15.86
CA ARG A 647 42.81 -11.36 -16.34
C ARG A 647 43.49 -10.38 -15.38
N VAL A 648 42.78 -9.95 -14.34
CA VAL A 648 43.24 -8.99 -13.33
C VAL A 648 42.79 -9.45 -11.95
N GLU A 649 43.66 -9.35 -10.96
CA GLU A 649 43.32 -9.70 -9.59
C GLU A 649 42.34 -8.69 -8.96
N PRO A 650 41.35 -9.14 -8.15
CA PRO A 650 40.37 -8.27 -7.49
C PRO A 650 40.95 -7.16 -6.60
N THR A 651 42.18 -7.33 -6.12
CA THR A 651 42.93 -6.36 -5.32
C THR A 651 43.44 -5.21 -6.17
N VAL A 652 43.85 -5.48 -7.41
CA VAL A 652 44.34 -4.50 -8.40
C VAL A 652 43.17 -3.74 -9.00
N ASP A 653 42.20 -4.44 -9.56
CA ASP A 653 40.99 -3.86 -10.14
C ASP A 653 39.77 -4.78 -9.92
N ASN A 654 38.59 -4.20 -9.70
CA ASN A 654 37.36 -4.96 -9.48
C ASN A 654 36.13 -4.15 -9.91
N MET A 655 34.98 -4.81 -9.99
CA MET A 655 33.75 -4.15 -10.45
C MET A 655 33.35 -2.94 -9.59
N LEU A 656 33.64 -2.95 -8.28
CA LEU A 656 33.38 -1.78 -7.42
C LEU A 656 34.27 -0.60 -7.82
N LYS A 657 35.56 -0.82 -8.11
CA LYS A 657 36.48 0.22 -8.60
C LYS A 657 36.14 0.75 -10.00
N VAL A 658 35.45 -0.04 -10.81
CA VAL A 658 34.94 0.38 -12.13
C VAL A 658 33.64 1.18 -11.98
N GLU A 659 32.76 0.80 -11.04
CA GLU A 659 31.46 1.45 -10.81
C GLU A 659 31.55 2.74 -9.98
N ILE A 660 32.49 2.84 -9.03
CA ILE A 660 32.68 4.00 -8.13
C ILE A 660 33.39 5.18 -8.84
N GLY A 661 33.91 4.99 -10.04
CA GLY A 661 34.50 6.07 -10.86
C GLY A 661 33.49 7.06 -11.47
N ARG A 662 32.22 7.01 -11.08
CA ARG A 662 31.16 7.95 -11.53
C ARG A 662 31.05 9.19 -10.66
#